data_AF-A0A960SUW6-F1
#
_entry.id   AF-A0A960SUW6-F1
#
_cell.length_a   1.000
_cell.length_b   1.000
_cell.length_c   1.000
_cell.angle_alpha   90.00
_cell.angle_beta   90.00
_cell.angle_gamma   90.00
#
_symmetry.space_group_name_H-M   'P 1'
#
loop_
_entity.id
_entity.type
_entity.pdbx_description
1 polymer ?
#
loop_
_entity_poly.entity_id
_entity_poly.type
_entity_poly.pdbx_seq_one_letter_code
_entity_poly.pdbx_strand_id
1 'polypeptide(L)'
;MQFFVNGQAQTSEMVPYTRMFYWNDKGNERRYTLTLYNKRDSGRTITVDERTPLRLLPGEVKVFSPYMNPDVRYVDRGKENEWYNVFNEHTANIRAIPGWMGEGIGYGQDQPLPDSGINKGKYNPIKLQVDGNGHVVGNGRMMQDGMALTGDEEIFVKFAPVPDPDQPEKRFTIEMTLNRANRDANARSVVLDFDYEITDGLQSRVLGTDGAIRWPSEGSILATELRDHWSSPLKDFQKIKPVALLSAYAKTTHGGVDESNDDGRYPAKPWVFNNHAGAVLSQKVVTQHPAHHSHEINLVRLPGHTEEAIDIQPGTDRGSFVTGHTVYNGRRFGTMLDVPLGPVQSPVSLNGANLAAGFHLPRFTAPIGNSFAHPAMPSSAVIASVHEMTYADHCYLLNSVFFDSFYCSGMQTRGGSFADGRKMTELAEGFFSGDGFLPDPRLVPHFADGATPDEAATVAASDQGFENIAAYQLVNGPFNVNSTSVDAWKAVLSSLNGRGAAVSRIPLEGGLAEKIQQLDEAADDKGARFSRFRLPNFQPDSNDPDALWHASRDLTRQELERLAEEIVKQVRERGPFLSMSEFVNRQIGPSSQNTVVGALQAAIDNAGINACEDLGGYDIQPAQLPGLDLLTPKALEGPSAQGAPGVLSQCDLLSALGNCPTVRSDTFVVRSYGESLDSGGKIRARAWCEAVVQRVPEYVDPVDAATTAPAELGEVNSRFGRRFNLVAFRWLNPGEV
;
A
#
# COMPACT_ATOMS: atom_id res chain seq x y z
N MET A 1 -19.74 11.55 24.54
CA MET A 1 -19.13 12.30 25.65
C MET A 1 -20.17 12.61 26.71
N GLN A 2 -19.77 12.74 27.97
CA GLN A 2 -20.63 13.10 29.10
C GLN A 2 -19.87 14.07 30.01
N PHE A 3 -20.46 15.23 30.26
CA PHE A 3 -19.88 16.28 31.11
C PHE A 3 -20.35 16.15 32.55
N PHE A 4 -19.49 16.51 33.49
CA PHE A 4 -19.78 16.55 34.91
C PHE A 4 -19.40 17.93 35.46
N VAL A 5 -20.29 18.51 36.26
CA VAL A 5 -20.10 19.81 36.90
C VAL A 5 -20.38 19.61 38.38
N ASN A 6 -19.42 19.95 39.25
CA ASN A 6 -19.47 19.71 40.69
C ASN A 6 -19.84 18.25 41.04
N GLY A 7 -19.29 17.30 40.27
CA GLY A 7 -19.57 15.86 40.42
C GLY A 7 -20.91 15.40 39.85
N GLN A 8 -21.79 16.30 39.38
CA GLN A 8 -23.09 15.96 38.81
C GLN A 8 -23.00 15.80 37.29
N ALA A 9 -23.44 14.64 36.78
CA ALA A 9 -23.55 14.38 35.35
C ALA A 9 -24.58 15.31 34.70
N GLN A 10 -24.22 15.96 33.59
CA GLN A 10 -25.08 16.90 32.88
C GLN A 10 -26.08 16.23 31.94
N THR A 11 -25.87 14.94 31.65
CA THR A 11 -26.76 14.07 30.85
C THR A 11 -26.84 12.69 31.50
N SER A 12 -27.93 11.96 31.28
CA SER A 12 -28.12 10.59 31.83
C SER A 12 -27.18 9.57 31.23
N GLU A 13 -26.75 9.77 29.98
CA GLU A 13 -25.89 8.87 29.21
C GLU A 13 -24.85 9.67 28.41
N MET A 14 -23.91 8.96 27.76
CA MET A 14 -22.99 9.60 26.82
C MET A 14 -23.72 10.06 25.56
N VAL A 15 -23.42 11.29 25.15
CA VAL A 15 -24.01 11.91 23.95
C VAL A 15 -23.00 11.83 22.79
N PRO A 16 -23.40 11.33 21.61
CA PRO A 16 -22.59 11.39 20.40
C PRO A 16 -22.25 12.83 20.03
N TYR A 17 -21.02 13.09 19.58
CA TYR A 17 -20.57 14.46 19.27
C TYR A 17 -21.41 15.12 18.15
N THR A 18 -21.91 14.34 17.20
CA THR A 18 -22.83 14.80 16.13
C THR A 18 -24.20 15.25 16.65
N ARG A 19 -24.56 14.90 17.89
CA ARG A 19 -25.83 15.29 18.55
C ARG A 19 -25.67 16.46 19.52
N MET A 20 -24.45 16.92 19.77
CA MET A 20 -24.19 18.11 20.56
C MET A 20 -24.42 19.33 19.67
N PHE A 21 -25.29 20.25 20.09
CA PHE A 21 -25.48 21.65 19.64
C PHE A 21 -26.96 22.06 19.81
N TYR A 22 -27.19 23.36 19.99
CA TYR A 22 -28.50 23.92 20.29
C TYR A 22 -28.76 25.24 19.53
N TRP A 23 -30.06 25.56 19.42
CA TRP A 23 -30.72 26.69 18.75
C TRP A 23 -31.23 26.34 17.35
N ASN A 24 -32.43 25.74 17.32
CA ASN A 24 -33.23 25.48 16.11
C ASN A 24 -32.67 24.41 15.16
N ASP A 25 -31.72 23.59 15.61
CA ASP A 25 -31.31 22.38 14.90
C ASP A 25 -32.52 21.43 14.84
N LYS A 26 -32.88 20.96 13.63
CA LYS A 26 -34.02 20.08 13.40
C LYS A 26 -33.71 18.60 13.69
N GLY A 27 -32.60 18.31 14.36
CA GLY A 27 -32.16 16.95 14.66
C GLY A 27 -31.47 16.28 13.48
N ASN A 28 -30.98 17.06 12.52
CA ASN A 28 -30.25 16.55 11.36
C ASN A 28 -28.87 16.06 11.77
N GLU A 29 -28.41 14.99 11.13
CA GLU A 29 -27.05 14.49 11.31
C GLU A 29 -26.02 15.50 10.76
N ARG A 30 -24.91 15.66 11.47
CA ARG A 30 -23.84 16.61 11.12
C ARG A 30 -22.68 15.89 10.46
N ARG A 31 -22.22 16.43 9.33
CA ARG A 31 -21.04 15.93 8.61
C ARG A 31 -19.89 16.94 8.69
N TYR A 32 -18.84 16.60 9.39
CA TYR A 32 -17.62 17.42 9.46
C TYR A 32 -16.80 17.23 8.18
N THR A 33 -16.55 18.30 7.43
CA THR A 33 -15.87 18.25 6.12
C THR A 33 -14.64 19.15 6.11
N LEU A 34 -13.51 18.59 5.68
CA LEU A 34 -12.23 19.27 5.53
C LEU A 34 -11.84 19.28 4.05
N THR A 35 -11.37 20.42 3.52
CA THR A 35 -10.76 20.51 2.20
C THR A 35 -9.30 20.89 2.32
N LEU A 36 -8.43 20.09 1.71
CA LEU A 36 -6.98 20.29 1.74
C LEU A 36 -6.57 21.34 0.70
N TYR A 37 -5.72 22.28 1.11
CA TYR A 37 -5.18 23.37 0.30
C TYR A 37 -3.69 23.56 0.54
N ASN A 38 -3.00 24.28 -0.37
CA ASN A 38 -1.61 24.64 -0.14
C ASN A 38 -1.48 25.73 0.93
N LYS A 39 -0.36 25.72 1.65
CA LYS A 39 0.04 26.78 2.59
C LYS A 39 0.80 27.86 1.84
N ARG A 40 0.39 29.12 2.01
CA ARG A 40 1.13 30.28 1.51
C ARG A 40 1.71 31.06 2.69
N ASP A 41 3.03 31.01 2.82
CA ASP A 41 3.78 31.74 3.82
C ASP A 41 4.42 32.99 3.21
N SER A 42 4.13 34.17 3.78
CA SER A 42 4.69 35.45 3.39
C SER A 42 5.55 36.08 4.51
N GLY A 43 6.12 35.24 5.38
CA GLY A 43 7.03 35.60 6.47
C GLY A 43 6.33 36.05 7.75
N ARG A 44 5.31 36.91 7.65
CA ARG A 44 4.48 37.35 8.81
C ARG A 44 3.04 36.86 8.79
N THR A 45 2.61 36.28 7.67
CA THR A 45 1.21 35.90 7.48
C THR A 45 1.15 34.58 6.73
N ILE A 46 0.49 33.61 7.36
CA ILE A 46 0.11 32.34 6.77
C ILE A 46 -1.27 32.52 6.16
N THR A 47 -1.49 32.01 4.96
CA THR A 47 -2.78 32.07 4.25
C THR A 47 -3.04 30.78 3.48
N VAL A 48 -4.28 30.57 3.04
CA VAL A 48 -4.69 29.45 2.19
C VAL A 48 -4.40 29.79 0.73
N ASP A 49 -3.70 28.89 0.02
CA ASP A 49 -3.60 28.94 -1.44
C ASP A 49 -4.63 28.00 -2.08
N GLU A 50 -5.70 28.61 -2.59
CA GLU A 50 -6.81 27.92 -3.25
C GLU A 50 -6.59 27.69 -4.75
N ARG A 51 -5.52 28.26 -5.34
CA ARG A 51 -5.30 28.24 -6.80
C ARG A 51 -4.31 27.18 -7.23
N THR A 52 -3.30 26.92 -6.41
CA THR A 52 -2.25 25.97 -6.76
C THR A 52 -2.68 24.55 -6.37
N PRO A 53 -2.58 23.57 -7.28
CA PRO A 53 -2.80 22.16 -6.94
C PRO A 53 -1.83 21.69 -5.84
N LEU A 54 -2.32 20.90 -4.90
CA LEU A 54 -1.48 20.22 -3.92
C LEU A 54 -0.45 19.33 -4.64
N ARG A 55 0.82 19.46 -4.24
CA ARG A 55 1.92 18.60 -4.71
C ARG A 55 2.68 18.08 -3.50
N LEU A 56 2.88 16.76 -3.49
CA LEU A 56 3.71 16.06 -2.52
C LEU A 56 4.92 15.47 -3.27
N LEU A 57 6.07 15.40 -2.60
CA LEU A 57 7.22 14.65 -3.11
C LEU A 57 6.90 13.13 -3.10
N PRO A 58 7.60 12.30 -3.92
CA PRO A 58 7.38 10.86 -3.92
C PRO A 58 7.56 10.25 -2.52
N GLY A 59 6.49 9.62 -2.00
CA GLY A 59 6.47 9.00 -0.67
C GLY A 59 6.40 9.98 0.52
N GLU A 60 6.25 11.28 0.30
CA GLU A 60 6.22 12.28 1.37
C GLU A 60 4.97 12.16 2.25
N VAL A 61 5.21 12.14 3.57
CA VAL A 61 4.17 12.20 4.60
C VAL A 61 4.02 13.65 5.05
N LYS A 62 2.81 14.19 4.91
CA LYS A 62 2.49 15.57 5.28
C LYS A 62 1.28 15.63 6.19
N VAL A 63 1.37 16.41 7.26
CA VAL A 63 0.23 16.67 8.15
C VAL A 63 -0.52 17.87 7.63
N PHE A 64 -1.85 17.76 7.58
CA PHE A 64 -2.74 18.87 7.29
C PHE A 64 -3.60 19.11 8.53
N SER A 65 -3.59 20.35 9.01
CA SER A 65 -4.47 20.76 10.10
C SER A 65 -5.49 21.79 9.62
N PRO A 66 -6.66 21.87 10.27
CA PRO A 66 -7.59 22.98 10.11
C PRO A 66 -6.85 24.32 10.12
N TYR A 67 -7.19 25.19 9.17
CA TYR A 67 -6.72 26.56 9.15
C TYR A 67 -7.88 27.51 9.46
N MET A 68 -7.70 28.26 10.54
CA MET A 68 -8.47 29.47 10.83
C MET A 68 -7.50 30.63 10.87
N ASN A 69 -7.92 31.79 10.38
CA ASN A 69 -7.10 32.98 10.47
C ASN A 69 -6.89 33.33 11.98
N PRO A 70 -5.64 33.35 12.47
CA PRO A 70 -5.33 33.53 13.89
C PRO A 70 -5.78 34.87 14.46
N ASP A 71 -5.98 35.88 13.61
CA ASP A 71 -6.42 37.22 14.00
C ASP A 71 -7.93 37.35 14.16
N VAL A 72 -8.70 36.33 13.79
CA VAL A 72 -10.15 36.33 13.87
C VAL A 72 -10.59 36.14 15.31
N ARG A 73 -11.62 36.88 15.72
CA ARG A 73 -12.27 36.73 17.02
C ARG A 73 -13.56 35.95 16.84
N TYR A 74 -14.02 35.29 17.89
CA TYR A 74 -15.34 34.64 17.87
C TYR A 74 -16.48 35.63 17.54
N VAL A 75 -16.30 36.93 17.82
CA VAL A 75 -17.26 38.00 17.48
C VAL A 75 -17.39 38.27 15.98
N ASP A 76 -16.37 37.92 15.18
CA ASP A 76 -16.30 38.19 13.75
C ASP A 76 -17.04 37.11 12.91
N ARG A 77 -17.75 36.19 13.59
CA ARG A 77 -18.58 35.14 13.03
C ARG A 77 -19.50 35.63 11.90
N GLY A 78 -19.40 34.98 10.73
CA GLY A 78 -20.16 35.30 9.51
C GLY A 78 -19.35 35.95 8.37
N LYS A 79 -18.09 36.35 8.60
CA LYS A 79 -17.16 36.73 7.52
C LYS A 79 -16.41 35.48 7.02
N GLU A 80 -16.39 35.28 5.71
CA GLU A 80 -15.63 34.22 5.01
C GLU A 80 -15.82 32.76 5.49
N ASN A 81 -16.95 32.42 6.12
CA ASN A 81 -17.25 31.07 6.64
C ASN A 81 -16.21 30.52 7.64
N GLU A 82 -15.49 31.39 8.35
CA GLU A 82 -14.41 30.96 9.26
C GLU A 82 -14.93 30.42 10.61
N TRP A 83 -16.21 30.63 10.91
CA TRP A 83 -16.89 30.08 12.08
C TRP A 83 -18.23 29.45 11.68
N TYR A 84 -18.68 28.49 12.48
CA TYR A 84 -20.01 27.90 12.42
C TYR A 84 -21.13 28.97 12.36
N ASN A 85 -22.14 28.76 11.51
CA ASN A 85 -23.30 29.64 11.36
C ASN A 85 -24.55 28.99 11.99
N VAL A 86 -25.11 29.62 13.02
CA VAL A 86 -26.25 29.15 13.84
C VAL A 86 -27.58 29.08 13.08
N PHE A 87 -27.66 29.63 11.87
CA PHE A 87 -28.92 29.74 11.11
C PHE A 87 -29.06 28.79 9.93
N ASN A 88 -28.12 27.88 9.68
CA ASN A 88 -28.23 26.89 8.60
C ASN A 88 -27.66 25.52 8.98
N GLU A 89 -27.95 24.52 8.15
CA GLU A 89 -27.64 23.10 8.39
C GLU A 89 -26.14 22.75 8.15
N HIS A 90 -25.23 23.72 8.18
CA HIS A 90 -23.84 23.52 7.76
C HIS A 90 -22.85 23.63 8.92
N THR A 91 -22.26 22.50 9.29
CA THR A 91 -20.81 22.46 9.54
C THR A 91 -20.13 23.03 8.29
N ALA A 92 -19.60 24.25 8.36
CA ALA A 92 -18.88 24.84 7.24
C ALA A 92 -17.72 23.94 6.83
N ASN A 93 -17.46 23.83 5.53
CA ASN A 93 -16.28 23.13 5.03
C ASN A 93 -15.02 23.86 5.51
N ILE A 94 -14.22 23.21 6.35
CA ILE A 94 -12.99 23.79 6.89
C ILE A 94 -11.88 23.67 5.86
N ARG A 95 -11.17 24.79 5.62
CA ARG A 95 -9.93 24.80 4.85
C ARG A 95 -8.81 24.24 5.72
N ALA A 96 -8.06 23.27 5.24
CA ALA A 96 -6.86 22.76 5.91
C ALA A 96 -5.63 23.01 5.07
N ILE A 97 -4.52 23.34 5.73
CA ILE A 97 -3.24 23.58 5.08
C ILE A 97 -2.16 22.73 5.75
N PRO A 98 -1.02 22.50 5.08
CA PRO A 98 0.07 21.75 5.67
C PRO A 98 0.61 22.36 6.97
N GLY A 99 0.95 21.49 7.92
CA GLY A 99 1.51 21.84 9.23
C GLY A 99 0.49 21.69 10.34
N TRP A 100 0.89 22.08 11.55
CA TRP A 100 0.05 22.14 12.74
C TRP A 100 -0.08 23.59 13.15
N MET A 101 -1.31 24.10 13.15
CA MET A 101 -1.58 25.51 13.41
C MET A 101 -1.74 25.83 14.91
N GLY A 102 -1.62 24.83 15.79
CA GLY A 102 -1.80 24.96 17.23
C GLY A 102 -3.18 24.50 17.71
N GLU A 103 -3.38 24.59 19.02
CA GLU A 103 -4.60 24.14 19.68
C GLU A 103 -5.78 25.09 19.42
N GLY A 104 -7.01 24.56 19.48
CA GLY A 104 -8.23 25.37 19.40
C GLY A 104 -8.67 25.79 17.99
N ILE A 105 -8.01 25.26 16.95
CA ILE A 105 -8.39 25.47 15.56
C ILE A 105 -9.23 24.27 15.08
N GLY A 106 -10.43 24.51 14.54
CA GLY A 106 -11.33 23.42 14.16
C GLY A 106 -12.79 23.85 14.02
N TYR A 107 -13.73 23.04 14.51
CA TYR A 107 -15.15 23.38 14.50
C TYR A 107 -15.55 24.07 15.80
N GLY A 108 -16.33 25.15 15.70
CA GLY A 108 -16.95 25.78 16.85
C GLY A 108 -18.20 25.03 17.30
N GLN A 109 -18.27 24.67 18.59
CA GLN A 109 -19.42 24.03 19.22
C GLN A 109 -20.07 25.01 20.21
N ASP A 110 -21.31 25.45 19.94
CA ASP A 110 -21.96 26.50 20.75
C ASP A 110 -22.49 25.99 22.10
N GLN A 111 -22.98 24.75 22.16
CA GLN A 111 -23.43 24.10 23.40
C GLN A 111 -22.93 22.65 23.49
N PRO A 112 -22.32 22.23 24.62
CA PRO A 112 -21.82 20.86 24.80
C PRO A 112 -22.91 19.83 25.16
N LEU A 113 -24.19 20.24 25.18
CA LEU A 113 -25.34 19.40 25.52
C LEU A 113 -26.29 19.28 24.30
N PRO A 114 -27.06 18.18 24.19
CA PRO A 114 -28.04 17.98 23.12
C PRO A 114 -29.33 18.78 23.37
N ASP A 115 -30.10 19.05 22.30
CA ASP A 115 -31.41 19.73 22.40
C ASP A 115 -32.44 18.94 23.23
N SER A 116 -33.17 19.62 24.13
CA SER A 116 -34.25 19.02 24.92
C SER A 116 -35.60 18.93 24.18
N GLY A 117 -35.72 19.53 22.99
CA GLY A 117 -36.94 19.61 22.20
C GLY A 117 -37.23 18.40 21.31
N ILE A 118 -36.22 17.91 20.56
CA ILE A 118 -36.41 16.91 19.48
C ILE A 118 -36.24 15.45 19.94
N ASN A 119 -35.46 15.20 21.00
CA ASN A 119 -35.22 13.86 21.58
C ASN A 119 -35.65 13.77 23.06
N LYS A 120 -36.88 14.19 23.37
CA LYS A 120 -37.42 14.20 24.76
C LYS A 120 -37.24 12.84 25.43
N GLY A 121 -36.42 12.79 26.49
CA GLY A 121 -36.30 11.64 27.39
C GLY A 121 -35.02 10.81 27.26
N LYS A 122 -34.26 10.94 26.16
CA LYS A 122 -33.14 10.03 25.86
C LYS A 122 -31.87 10.37 26.64
N TYR A 123 -31.34 11.57 26.44
CA TYR A 123 -30.11 12.04 27.11
C TYR A 123 -30.37 12.90 28.36
N ASN A 124 -31.61 13.37 28.55
CA ASN A 124 -32.09 14.15 29.70
C ASN A 124 -31.10 15.22 30.19
N PRO A 125 -30.76 16.24 29.36
CA PRO A 125 -29.86 17.30 29.79
C PRO A 125 -30.42 18.05 31.00
N ILE A 126 -29.55 18.42 31.94
CA ILE A 126 -29.94 19.26 33.08
C ILE A 126 -30.37 20.63 32.57
N LYS A 127 -31.59 21.05 32.97
CA LYS A 127 -32.15 22.33 32.56
C LYS A 127 -31.75 23.46 33.49
N LEU A 128 -31.32 24.56 32.88
CA LEU A 128 -31.01 25.80 33.56
C LEU A 128 -32.21 26.75 33.59
N GLN A 129 -32.09 27.74 34.45
CA GLN A 129 -33.18 28.39 35.14
C GLN A 129 -32.67 29.86 35.35
N VAL A 130 -33.36 31.00 35.04
CA VAL A 130 -32.84 32.41 35.24
C VAL A 130 -33.88 33.38 35.88
N ASP A 131 -33.54 34.15 36.94
CA ASP A 131 -34.37 35.19 37.59
C ASP A 131 -34.42 36.53 36.83
N GLY A 132 -35.29 37.42 37.31
CA GLY A 132 -35.48 38.79 36.83
C GLY A 132 -34.29 39.75 37.00
N ASN A 133 -33.16 39.31 37.59
CA ASN A 133 -31.90 40.07 37.63
C ASN A 133 -30.86 39.50 36.64
N GLY A 134 -31.19 38.44 35.91
CA GLY A 134 -30.27 37.76 34.99
C GLY A 134 -29.38 36.71 35.66
N HIS A 135 -29.65 36.33 36.92
CA HIS A 135 -28.95 35.24 37.60
C HIS A 135 -29.66 33.91 37.39
N VAL A 136 -28.93 32.80 37.35
CA VAL A 136 -29.48 31.48 37.03
C VAL A 136 -30.35 30.91 38.19
N VAL A 137 -31.69 31.08 38.16
CA VAL A 137 -32.75 30.38 38.96
C VAL A 137 -34.11 30.28 38.20
N GLY A 138 -34.92 29.23 38.26
CA GLY A 138 -36.21 29.10 37.50
C GLY A 138 -36.23 28.82 35.96
N ASN A 139 -36.90 27.74 35.47
CA ASN A 139 -36.89 27.21 34.07
C ASN A 139 -37.58 28.18 33.07
N GLY A 140 -36.81 28.86 32.21
CA GLY A 140 -37.32 29.93 31.31
C GLY A 140 -36.59 30.02 29.95
N ARG A 141 -37.34 30.37 28.90
CA ARG A 141 -37.25 29.90 27.49
C ARG A 141 -36.16 30.44 26.55
N MET A 142 -35.05 31.00 27.03
CA MET A 142 -34.04 31.59 26.11
C MET A 142 -32.62 30.97 26.19
N MET A 143 -32.32 30.09 27.15
CA MET A 143 -31.01 29.41 27.29
C MET A 143 -31.14 28.06 28.03
N GLN A 144 -32.15 27.23 27.71
CA GLN A 144 -32.61 26.17 28.62
C GLN A 144 -31.73 24.92 28.72
N ASP A 145 -30.87 24.64 27.73
CA ASP A 145 -30.17 23.35 27.59
C ASP A 145 -28.63 23.50 27.52
N GLY A 146 -28.07 24.53 28.17
CA GLY A 146 -26.62 24.77 28.22
C GLY A 146 -25.96 24.40 29.55
N MET A 147 -24.63 24.42 29.59
CA MET A 147 -23.87 24.39 30.86
C MET A 147 -23.67 25.83 31.36
N ALA A 148 -24.16 26.15 32.55
CA ALA A 148 -23.90 27.43 33.21
C ALA A 148 -22.69 27.26 34.11
N LEU A 149 -21.66 28.03 33.81
CA LEU A 149 -20.40 28.04 34.54
C LEU A 149 -20.14 29.47 35.01
N THR A 150 -20.24 29.68 36.32
CA THR A 150 -19.97 30.97 36.98
C THR A 150 -18.48 31.15 37.28
N GLY A 151 -17.72 30.06 37.32
CA GLY A 151 -16.25 30.05 37.31
C GLY A 151 -15.59 29.21 38.39
N ASP A 152 -16.30 28.90 39.47
CA ASP A 152 -15.86 28.10 40.61
C ASP A 152 -16.27 26.62 40.49
N GLU A 153 -17.01 26.26 39.43
CA GLU A 153 -17.44 24.89 39.26
C GLU A 153 -16.30 23.96 38.84
N GLU A 154 -16.29 22.77 39.44
CA GLU A 154 -15.38 21.68 39.13
C GLU A 154 -15.89 20.86 37.94
N ILE A 155 -15.09 20.78 36.88
CA ILE A 155 -15.46 20.11 35.64
C ILE A 155 -14.60 18.88 35.42
N PHE A 156 -15.24 17.79 34.99
CA PHE A 156 -14.55 16.70 34.30
C PHE A 156 -15.44 16.14 33.19
N VAL A 157 -14.83 15.43 32.24
CA VAL A 157 -15.53 14.86 31.08
C VAL A 157 -15.19 13.38 30.94
N LYS A 158 -16.17 12.59 30.52
CA LYS A 158 -15.98 11.21 30.07
C LYS A 158 -16.25 11.08 28.57
N PHE A 159 -15.47 10.27 27.88
CA PHE A 159 -15.62 10.05 26.45
C PHE A 159 -15.34 8.60 26.04
N ALA A 160 -16.07 8.15 25.04
CA ALA A 160 -16.01 6.85 24.41
C ALA A 160 -16.57 6.96 22.98
N PRO A 161 -16.21 6.06 22.05
CA PRO A 161 -16.79 6.04 20.72
C PRO A 161 -18.22 5.49 20.79
N VAL A 162 -19.20 6.38 20.85
CA VAL A 162 -20.63 6.04 20.90
C VAL A 162 -21.31 6.45 19.60
N PRO A 163 -22.02 5.55 18.89
CA PRO A 163 -22.71 5.88 17.66
C PRO A 163 -23.98 6.68 17.98
N ASP A 164 -24.56 7.29 16.95
CA ASP A 164 -25.90 7.84 17.08
C ASP A 164 -26.93 6.70 17.20
N PRO A 165 -27.61 6.54 18.34
CA PRO A 165 -28.54 5.43 18.56
C PRO A 165 -29.80 5.48 17.66
N ASP A 166 -30.09 6.62 17.03
CA ASP A 166 -31.22 6.74 16.09
C ASP A 166 -30.83 6.39 14.65
N GLN A 167 -29.54 6.19 14.37
CA GLN A 167 -29.09 5.73 13.06
C GLN A 167 -29.27 4.21 12.94
N PRO A 168 -29.87 3.72 11.84
CA PRO A 168 -30.05 2.29 11.62
C PRO A 168 -28.70 1.58 11.43
N GLU A 169 -27.74 2.25 10.79
CA GLU A 169 -26.36 1.78 10.63
C GLU A 169 -25.46 2.50 11.64
N LYS A 170 -24.69 1.73 12.41
CA LYS A 170 -23.83 2.25 13.47
C LYS A 170 -22.40 2.24 12.97
N ARG A 171 -21.95 3.36 12.42
CA ARG A 171 -20.67 3.42 11.71
C ARG A 171 -19.85 4.65 12.06
N PHE A 172 -18.53 4.50 11.99
CA PHE A 172 -17.60 5.61 11.89
C PHE A 172 -16.97 5.61 10.50
N THR A 173 -17.33 6.59 9.68
CA THR A 173 -16.99 6.63 8.26
C THR A 173 -16.18 7.89 7.92
N ILE A 174 -15.05 7.70 7.23
CA ILE A 174 -14.23 8.75 6.63
C ILE A 174 -14.32 8.62 5.11
N GLU A 175 -14.95 9.63 4.49
CA GLU A 175 -15.12 9.75 3.04
C GLU A 175 -14.10 10.75 2.48
N MET A 176 -13.35 10.35 1.46
CA MET A 176 -12.44 11.24 0.71
C MET A 176 -12.97 11.47 -0.70
N THR A 177 -13.03 12.72 -1.14
CA THR A 177 -13.43 13.08 -2.49
C THR A 177 -12.33 13.87 -3.16
N LEU A 178 -11.93 13.46 -4.36
CA LEU A 178 -10.94 14.16 -5.17
C LEU A 178 -11.63 14.91 -6.32
N ASN A 179 -11.41 16.23 -6.36
CA ASN A 179 -11.77 17.05 -7.51
C ASN A 179 -10.63 16.99 -8.52
N ARG A 180 -10.86 16.40 -9.70
CA ARG A 180 -9.84 16.28 -10.74
C ARG A 180 -9.83 17.55 -11.59
N ALA A 181 -8.66 18.17 -11.73
CA ALA A 181 -8.50 19.30 -12.65
C ALA A 181 -8.92 18.88 -14.08
N ASN A 182 -9.69 19.72 -14.75
CA ASN A 182 -10.17 19.53 -16.13
C ASN A 182 -11.10 18.32 -16.37
N ARG A 183 -11.81 17.83 -15.33
CA ARG A 183 -12.91 16.86 -15.50
C ARG A 183 -14.11 17.26 -14.64
N ASP A 184 -15.32 17.19 -15.21
CA ASP A 184 -16.58 17.51 -14.50
C ASP A 184 -17.03 16.42 -13.50
N ALA A 185 -16.18 15.45 -13.19
CA ALA A 185 -16.51 14.32 -12.33
C ALA A 185 -15.63 14.27 -11.08
N ASN A 186 -16.27 14.36 -9.91
CA ASN A 186 -15.65 14.10 -8.61
C ASN A 186 -15.40 12.59 -8.48
N ALA A 187 -14.17 12.20 -8.16
CA ALA A 187 -13.88 10.83 -7.77
C ALA A 187 -14.17 10.69 -6.27
N ARG A 188 -15.30 10.07 -5.91
CA ARG A 188 -15.61 9.72 -4.52
C ARG A 188 -14.94 8.40 -4.16
N SER A 189 -14.32 8.34 -3.00
CA SER A 189 -13.79 7.12 -2.40
C SER A 189 -14.11 7.13 -0.91
N VAL A 190 -14.88 6.15 -0.44
CA VAL A 190 -14.91 5.86 1.01
C VAL A 190 -13.56 5.24 1.33
N VAL A 191 -12.83 5.81 2.29
CA VAL A 191 -11.47 5.33 2.59
C VAL A 191 -11.47 4.50 3.85
N LEU A 192 -12.23 4.88 4.87
CA LEU A 192 -12.36 4.14 6.12
C LEU A 192 -13.82 4.03 6.55
N ASP A 193 -14.28 2.81 6.81
CA ASP A 193 -15.62 2.55 7.36
C ASP A 193 -15.51 1.48 8.44
N PHE A 194 -15.84 1.84 9.68
CA PHE A 194 -15.85 0.94 10.82
C PHE A 194 -17.29 0.71 11.24
N ASP A 195 -17.81 -0.50 11.01
CA ASP A 195 -19.14 -0.93 11.39
C ASP A 195 -19.13 -1.47 12.81
N TYR A 196 -19.92 -0.83 13.67
CA TYR A 196 -19.94 -1.13 15.09
C TYR A 196 -20.70 -2.45 15.35
N GLU A 197 -21.55 -2.89 14.42
CA GLU A 197 -22.46 -4.05 14.48
C GLU A 197 -23.54 -3.95 15.58
N ILE A 198 -23.13 -3.57 16.78
CA ILE A 198 -23.97 -3.31 17.96
C ILE A 198 -23.67 -1.91 18.50
N THR A 199 -24.52 -1.38 19.38
CA THR A 199 -24.44 0.03 19.84
C THR A 199 -23.11 0.35 20.52
N ASP A 200 -22.61 -0.56 21.33
CA ASP A 200 -21.38 -0.43 22.09
C ASP A 200 -20.20 -1.16 21.43
N GLY A 201 -20.34 -1.67 20.20
CA GLY A 201 -19.36 -2.60 19.63
C GLY A 201 -17.96 -2.01 19.50
N LEU A 202 -17.84 -0.78 18.97
CA LEU A 202 -16.55 -0.11 18.90
C LEU A 202 -16.02 0.32 20.28
N GLN A 203 -16.91 0.76 21.18
CA GLN A 203 -16.54 1.08 22.56
C GLN A 203 -15.95 -0.13 23.27
N SER A 204 -16.67 -1.25 23.24
CA SER A 204 -16.26 -2.54 23.79
C SER A 204 -14.95 -3.03 23.19
N ARG A 205 -14.70 -2.76 21.89
CA ARG A 205 -13.46 -3.17 21.22
C ARG A 205 -12.26 -2.29 21.59
N VAL A 206 -12.44 -0.98 21.74
CA VAL A 206 -11.34 -0.03 21.99
C VAL A 206 -11.04 0.13 23.48
N LEU A 207 -12.07 0.10 24.33
CA LEU A 207 -12.00 0.45 25.76
C LEU A 207 -12.49 -0.68 26.70
N GLY A 208 -12.96 -1.81 26.16
CA GLY A 208 -13.64 -2.85 26.94
C GLY A 208 -15.11 -2.52 27.20
N THR A 209 -15.87 -3.50 27.69
CA THR A 209 -17.31 -3.38 27.97
C THR A 209 -17.59 -2.22 28.92
N ASP A 210 -18.52 -1.33 28.54
CA ASP A 210 -18.86 -0.09 29.25
C ASP A 210 -17.66 0.86 29.50
N GLY A 211 -16.55 0.66 28.79
CA GLY A 211 -15.31 1.40 28.96
C GLY A 211 -15.43 2.87 28.56
N ALA A 212 -14.80 3.76 29.35
CA ALA A 212 -14.84 5.20 29.13
C ALA A 212 -13.53 5.85 29.61
N ILE A 213 -13.01 6.79 28.84
CA ILE A 213 -11.87 7.60 29.27
C ILE A 213 -12.37 8.84 29.99
N ARG A 214 -11.72 9.18 31.11
CA ARG A 214 -11.98 10.39 31.90
C ARG A 214 -10.87 11.41 31.73
N TRP A 215 -11.23 12.69 31.58
CA TRP A 215 -10.31 13.82 31.66
C TRP A 215 -10.82 14.91 32.65
N PRO A 216 -9.96 15.45 33.53
CA PRO A 216 -8.61 14.98 33.83
C PRO A 216 -8.60 13.53 34.36
N SER A 217 -7.44 12.88 34.39
CA SER A 217 -7.32 11.48 34.83
C SER A 217 -7.87 11.28 36.25
N GLU A 218 -7.60 12.24 37.13
CA GLU A 218 -8.07 12.34 38.49
C GLU A 218 -8.51 13.77 38.79
N GLY A 219 -9.40 13.95 39.77
CA GLY A 219 -9.91 15.28 40.13
C GLY A 219 -10.75 15.95 39.04
N SER A 220 -10.66 17.27 38.99
CA SER A 220 -11.46 18.17 38.15
C SER A 220 -10.66 19.43 37.85
N ILE A 221 -11.07 20.15 36.80
CA ILE A 221 -10.53 21.46 36.45
C ILE A 221 -11.57 22.53 36.78
N LEU A 222 -11.16 23.71 37.26
CA LEU A 222 -12.11 24.79 37.49
C LEU A 222 -12.59 25.38 36.17
N ALA A 223 -13.86 25.76 36.11
CA ALA A 223 -14.43 26.41 34.94
C ALA A 223 -13.66 27.67 34.50
N THR A 224 -13.10 28.41 35.45
CA THR A 224 -12.23 29.58 35.20
C THR A 224 -10.97 29.25 34.40
N GLU A 225 -10.48 28.02 34.43
CA GLU A 225 -9.31 27.55 33.70
C GLU A 225 -9.60 27.17 32.24
N LEU A 226 -10.87 27.11 31.85
CA LEU A 226 -11.33 26.86 30.47
C LEU A 226 -11.87 28.13 29.78
N ARG A 227 -11.79 29.28 30.46
CA ARG A 227 -12.47 30.51 30.05
C ARG A 227 -11.54 31.52 29.39
N ASP A 228 -11.67 31.65 28.07
CA ASP A 228 -11.14 32.77 27.27
C ASP A 228 -12.25 33.79 26.92
N HIS A 229 -11.86 34.99 26.50
CA HIS A 229 -12.81 36.04 26.16
C HIS A 229 -13.22 35.96 24.68
N TRP A 230 -14.51 35.98 24.40
CA TRP A 230 -15.09 35.88 23.05
C TRP A 230 -14.56 36.96 22.07
N SER A 231 -14.09 38.10 22.58
CA SER A 231 -13.47 39.17 21.78
C SER A 231 -11.96 39.11 21.65
N SER A 232 -11.31 38.12 22.25
CA SER A 232 -9.88 37.87 22.02
C SER A 232 -9.69 37.24 20.63
N PRO A 233 -8.65 37.64 19.90
CA PRO A 233 -8.21 36.90 18.72
C PRO A 233 -7.87 35.45 19.09
N LEU A 234 -8.08 34.52 18.16
CA LEU A 234 -7.84 33.09 18.40
C LEU A 234 -6.40 32.80 18.86
N LYS A 235 -5.42 33.46 18.26
CA LYS A 235 -4.00 33.35 18.65
C LYS A 235 -3.71 33.76 20.10
N ASP A 236 -4.59 34.56 20.69
CA ASP A 236 -4.43 35.09 22.05
C ASP A 236 -5.15 34.21 23.08
N PHE A 237 -5.83 33.13 22.68
CA PHE A 237 -6.43 32.17 23.61
C PHE A 237 -5.31 31.47 24.39
N GLN A 238 -5.45 31.41 25.72
CA GLN A 238 -4.42 30.85 26.61
C GLN A 238 -4.91 29.61 27.37
N LYS A 239 -6.20 29.29 27.29
CA LYS A 239 -6.87 28.31 28.16
C LYS A 239 -7.54 27.18 27.40
N ILE A 240 -7.14 26.97 26.15
CA ILE A 240 -7.54 25.79 25.38
C ILE A 240 -6.95 24.56 26.05
N LYS A 241 -7.78 23.50 26.19
CA LYS A 241 -7.40 22.23 26.79
C LYS A 241 -7.88 21.08 25.90
N PRO A 242 -7.01 20.49 25.07
CA PRO A 242 -7.26 19.22 24.40
C PRO A 242 -7.44 18.11 25.43
N VAL A 243 -8.55 17.38 25.37
CA VAL A 243 -8.91 16.35 26.38
C VAL A 243 -8.79 14.92 25.87
N ALA A 244 -8.90 14.73 24.54
CA ALA A 244 -8.95 13.43 23.89
C ALA A 244 -8.47 13.53 22.44
N LEU A 245 -7.91 12.44 21.91
CA LEU A 245 -7.64 12.27 20.49
C LEU A 245 -8.28 10.97 20.01
N LEU A 246 -9.23 11.07 19.06
CA LEU A 246 -9.73 9.94 18.29
C LEU A 246 -8.98 9.91 16.96
N SER A 247 -8.29 8.81 16.68
CA SER A 247 -7.47 8.65 15.48
C SER A 247 -7.92 7.42 14.71
N ALA A 248 -8.08 7.53 13.40
CA ALA A 248 -8.16 6.40 12.49
C ALA A 248 -6.98 6.47 11.53
N TYR A 249 -6.13 5.44 11.54
CA TYR A 249 -4.84 5.45 10.86
C TYR A 249 -4.53 4.07 10.29
N ALA A 250 -3.68 4.02 9.27
CA ALA A 250 -3.16 2.75 8.81
C ALA A 250 -2.01 2.27 9.70
N LYS A 251 -1.91 0.95 9.90
CA LYS A 251 -0.85 0.38 10.75
C LYS A 251 0.52 0.66 10.15
N THR A 252 1.48 0.96 11.00
CA THR A 252 2.87 1.20 10.62
C THR A 252 3.69 -0.06 10.87
N THR A 253 5.01 -0.06 10.61
CA THR A 253 5.85 -1.24 10.92
C THR A 253 5.90 -1.53 12.42
N HIS A 254 5.52 -0.60 13.29
CA HIS A 254 5.33 -0.86 14.70
C HIS A 254 3.89 -1.27 15.05
N GLY A 255 2.99 -1.40 14.06
CA GLY A 255 1.58 -1.70 14.29
C GLY A 255 0.75 -0.44 14.57
N GLY A 256 -0.32 -0.58 15.35
CA GLY A 256 -1.06 0.56 15.90
C GLY A 256 -0.55 1.00 17.27
N VAL A 257 -1.02 2.16 17.72
CA VAL A 257 -0.86 2.64 19.09
C VAL A 257 -1.91 2.05 20.04
N ASP A 258 -1.49 1.73 21.26
CA ASP A 258 -2.37 1.27 22.33
C ASP A 258 -3.00 2.44 23.12
N GLU A 259 -3.66 2.14 24.24
CA GLU A 259 -4.31 3.16 25.09
C GLU A 259 -3.32 4.05 25.87
N SER A 260 -2.07 3.61 25.99
CA SER A 260 -0.95 4.36 26.58
C SER A 260 -0.21 5.23 25.57
N ASN A 261 -0.62 5.18 24.29
CA ASN A 261 0.01 5.83 23.15
C ASN A 261 1.37 5.22 22.76
N ASP A 262 1.64 3.99 23.20
CA ASP A 262 2.81 3.23 22.79
C ASP A 262 2.52 2.44 21.51
N ASP A 263 3.50 2.35 20.62
CA ASP A 263 3.39 1.53 19.41
C ASP A 263 3.37 0.04 19.75
N GLY A 264 2.67 -0.77 18.95
CA GLY A 264 2.70 -2.23 19.07
C GLY A 264 1.37 -2.90 19.42
N ARG A 265 0.23 -2.19 19.33
CA ARG A 265 -1.08 -2.73 19.76
C ARG A 265 -1.39 -4.10 19.17
N TYR A 266 -1.24 -4.24 17.85
CA TYR A 266 -1.35 -5.51 17.16
C TYR A 266 -0.19 -5.68 16.19
N PRO A 267 0.42 -6.89 16.13
CA PRO A 267 1.48 -7.16 15.17
C PRO A 267 0.94 -7.12 13.75
N ALA A 268 1.74 -6.52 12.85
CA ALA A 268 1.39 -6.32 11.46
C ALA A 268 2.64 -6.24 10.57
N LYS A 269 2.51 -6.72 9.34
CA LYS A 269 3.45 -6.49 8.25
C LYS A 269 2.81 -5.57 7.23
N PRO A 270 2.78 -4.26 7.47
CA PRO A 270 1.93 -3.36 6.70
C PRO A 270 2.25 -3.32 5.21
N TRP A 271 3.53 -3.40 4.87
CA TRP A 271 3.97 -3.36 3.48
C TRP A 271 3.74 -4.67 2.71
N VAL A 272 3.29 -5.73 3.40
CA VAL A 272 2.84 -6.98 2.76
C VAL A 272 1.32 -7.12 2.81
N PHE A 273 0.75 -7.06 4.02
CA PHE A 273 -0.63 -7.47 4.31
C PHE A 273 -1.60 -6.31 4.56
N ASN A 274 -1.11 -5.06 4.62
CA ASN A 274 -1.94 -3.87 4.84
C ASN A 274 -1.77 -2.87 3.70
N ASN A 275 -2.55 -3.03 2.64
CA ASN A 275 -2.59 -2.02 1.59
C ASN A 275 -3.16 -0.69 2.15
N HIS A 276 -2.29 0.32 2.33
CA HIS A 276 -2.66 1.64 2.89
C HIS A 276 -3.48 2.50 1.90
N ALA A 277 -3.35 2.23 0.60
CA ALA A 277 -4.06 2.96 -0.44
C ALA A 277 -5.41 2.32 -0.79
N GLY A 278 -5.69 1.11 -0.26
CA GLY A 278 -6.93 0.39 -0.49
C GLY A 278 -8.05 0.90 0.43
N ALA A 279 -9.19 1.25 -0.16
CA ALA A 279 -10.40 1.65 0.56
C ALA A 279 -10.88 0.53 1.53
N VAL A 280 -11.11 0.84 2.80
CA VAL A 280 -11.87 -0.02 3.72
C VAL A 280 -13.35 0.22 3.48
N LEU A 281 -14.04 -0.73 2.83
CA LEU A 281 -15.47 -0.57 2.58
C LEU A 281 -16.32 -0.75 3.82
N SER A 282 -15.94 -1.67 4.72
CA SER A 282 -16.55 -1.85 6.03
C SER A 282 -15.77 -2.88 6.86
N GLN A 283 -15.14 -2.44 7.96
CA GLN A 283 -14.56 -3.32 8.98
C GLN A 283 -15.61 -3.58 10.07
N LYS A 284 -15.95 -4.84 10.28
CA LYS A 284 -16.90 -5.28 11.32
C LYS A 284 -16.17 -5.45 12.66
N VAL A 285 -16.33 -4.50 13.58
CA VAL A 285 -15.43 -4.39 14.74
C VAL A 285 -15.64 -5.45 15.84
N VAL A 286 -16.77 -6.16 15.82
CA VAL A 286 -17.10 -7.23 16.77
C VAL A 286 -16.72 -8.58 16.19
N THR A 287 -17.08 -8.85 14.94
CA THR A 287 -16.87 -10.17 14.31
C THR A 287 -15.50 -10.35 13.67
N GLN A 288 -14.78 -9.27 13.39
CA GLN A 288 -13.44 -9.31 12.80
C GLN A 288 -12.41 -8.77 13.79
N HIS A 289 -11.27 -9.47 13.87
CA HIS A 289 -10.16 -8.99 14.69
C HIS A 289 -9.43 -7.84 13.95
N PRO A 290 -9.18 -6.67 14.58
CA PRO A 290 -8.50 -5.54 13.94
C PRO A 290 -7.13 -5.87 13.35
N ALA A 291 -6.43 -6.88 13.88
CA ALA A 291 -5.18 -7.40 13.33
C ALA A 291 -5.27 -7.80 11.84
N HIS A 292 -6.45 -8.15 11.33
CA HIS A 292 -6.64 -8.58 9.93
C HIS A 292 -6.81 -7.41 8.95
N HIS A 293 -6.95 -6.18 9.45
CA HIS A 293 -7.25 -4.99 8.65
C HIS A 293 -6.04 -4.08 8.46
N SER A 294 -6.04 -3.29 7.38
CA SER A 294 -4.96 -2.32 7.14
C SER A 294 -4.95 -1.13 8.12
N HIS A 295 -6.09 -0.85 8.75
CA HIS A 295 -6.32 0.34 9.54
C HIS A 295 -6.82 -0.01 10.94
N GLU A 296 -6.53 0.87 11.89
CA GLU A 296 -7.00 0.81 13.26
C GLU A 296 -7.65 2.13 13.65
N ILE A 297 -8.49 2.06 14.68
CA ILE A 297 -9.06 3.20 15.35
C ILE A 297 -8.61 3.17 16.81
N ASN A 298 -8.18 4.31 17.32
CA ASN A 298 -7.75 4.47 18.70
C ASN A 298 -8.36 5.74 19.31
N LEU A 299 -8.52 5.70 20.62
CA LEU A 299 -8.99 6.84 21.41
C LEU A 299 -8.06 6.96 22.62
N VAL A 300 -7.34 8.07 22.72
CA VAL A 300 -6.39 8.33 23.82
C VAL A 300 -6.78 9.55 24.62
N ARG A 301 -6.43 9.53 25.91
CA ARG A 301 -6.53 10.70 26.80
C ARG A 301 -5.36 11.63 26.54
N LEU A 302 -5.63 12.92 26.35
CA LEU A 302 -4.56 13.92 26.27
C LEU A 302 -4.29 14.54 27.65
N PRO A 303 -3.03 14.92 27.97
CA PRO A 303 -2.67 15.56 29.22
C PRO A 303 -3.12 17.04 29.32
N GLY A 304 -3.93 17.53 28.39
CA GLY A 304 -4.29 18.95 28.29
C GLY A 304 -3.47 19.73 27.27
N HIS A 305 -2.72 19.05 26.40
CA HIS A 305 -2.01 19.59 25.24
C HIS A 305 -1.83 18.52 24.14
N THR A 306 -1.41 18.91 22.92
CA THR A 306 -1.21 17.98 21.77
C THR A 306 0.23 17.67 21.38
N GLU A 307 1.25 18.31 21.98
CA GLU A 307 2.65 18.20 21.55
C GLU A 307 3.19 16.76 21.53
N GLU A 308 2.69 15.88 22.41
CA GLU A 308 3.07 14.47 22.49
C GLU A 308 2.25 13.55 21.55
N ALA A 309 1.16 14.07 20.97
CA ALA A 309 0.21 13.30 20.19
C ALA A 309 0.20 13.66 18.69
N ILE A 310 0.64 14.87 18.35
CA ILE A 310 0.73 15.35 16.97
C ILE A 310 2.08 16.02 16.79
N ASP A 311 2.93 15.38 15.99
CA ASP A 311 4.30 15.82 15.79
C ASP A 311 4.58 16.13 14.33
N ILE A 312 5.33 17.21 14.09
CA ILE A 312 5.61 17.75 12.76
C ILE A 312 7.05 18.27 12.72
N GLN A 313 7.76 17.92 11.65
CA GLN A 313 9.08 18.46 11.37
C GLN A 313 9.01 19.98 11.16
N PRO A 314 9.75 20.77 11.96
CA PRO A 314 9.80 22.22 11.80
C PRO A 314 10.27 22.63 10.40
N GLY A 315 9.58 23.59 9.79
CA GLY A 315 9.97 24.20 8.51
C GLY A 315 9.60 23.42 7.25
N THR A 316 9.20 22.15 7.34
CA THR A 316 8.79 21.33 6.18
C THR A 316 7.33 20.87 6.24
N ASP A 317 6.67 21.01 7.39
CA ASP A 317 5.30 20.57 7.64
C ASP A 317 5.09 19.03 7.49
N ARG A 318 6.18 18.25 7.53
CA ARG A 318 6.16 16.79 7.36
C ARG A 318 5.82 16.08 8.67
N GLY A 319 5.01 15.02 8.58
CA GLY A 319 4.70 14.12 9.70
C GLY A 319 5.36 12.76 9.54
N SER A 320 4.97 11.82 10.41
CA SER A 320 5.48 10.45 10.42
C SER A 320 4.36 9.43 10.29
N PHE A 321 4.54 8.41 9.44
CA PHE A 321 3.53 7.36 9.21
C PHE A 321 4.11 6.02 8.69
N VAL A 322 5.36 5.99 8.23
CA VAL A 322 5.89 4.83 7.50
C VAL A 322 6.23 3.67 8.44
N THR A 323 6.79 3.98 9.61
CA THR A 323 7.33 2.99 10.56
C THR A 323 6.68 3.01 11.93
N GLY A 324 6.63 4.16 12.58
CA GLY A 324 6.04 4.38 13.89
C GLY A 324 5.23 5.68 13.87
N HIS A 325 4.60 6.01 14.99
CA HIS A 325 3.63 7.11 15.08
C HIS A 325 4.21 8.42 15.61
N THR A 326 5.50 8.47 15.94
CA THR A 326 6.19 9.68 16.46
C THR A 326 7.30 10.15 15.51
N VAL A 327 7.88 11.33 15.71
CA VAL A 327 9.08 11.71 14.93
C VAL A 327 10.34 10.92 15.28
N TYR A 328 10.35 10.26 16.44
CA TYR A 328 11.50 9.46 16.87
C TYR A 328 11.58 8.14 16.11
N ASN A 329 10.47 7.41 16.05
CA ASN A 329 10.40 6.08 15.46
C ASN A 329 9.73 6.05 14.09
N GLY A 330 9.05 7.12 13.69
CA GLY A 330 8.32 7.25 12.43
C GLY A 330 9.11 7.97 11.33
N ARG A 331 9.05 7.44 10.10
CA ARG A 331 9.68 8.05 8.92
C ARG A 331 8.73 8.94 8.13
N ARG A 332 9.32 9.93 7.46
CA ARG A 332 8.64 11.00 6.69
C ARG A 332 8.52 10.67 5.20
N PHE A 333 9.26 9.68 4.74
CA PHE A 333 9.28 9.22 3.36
C PHE A 333 9.10 7.71 3.29
N GLY A 334 8.14 7.26 2.48
CA GLY A 334 7.91 5.85 2.21
C GLY A 334 7.07 5.69 0.95
N THR A 335 7.71 5.30 -0.15
CA THR A 335 7.01 5.09 -1.42
C THR A 335 6.38 3.70 -1.44
N MET A 336 5.06 3.61 -1.57
CA MET A 336 4.35 2.32 -1.59
C MET A 336 4.02 1.84 -3.00
N LEU A 337 3.61 2.77 -3.86
CA LEU A 337 3.20 2.51 -5.24
C LEU A 337 3.87 3.55 -6.13
N ASP A 338 4.25 3.16 -7.35
CA ASP A 338 4.76 4.05 -8.38
C ASP A 338 3.75 4.23 -9.52
N VAL A 339 3.87 5.35 -10.23
CA VAL A 339 3.18 5.55 -11.50
C VAL A 339 4.10 5.01 -12.60
N PRO A 340 3.64 4.07 -13.45
CA PRO A 340 4.47 3.56 -14.54
C PRO A 340 4.96 4.70 -15.44
N LEU A 341 6.28 4.80 -15.60
CA LEU A 341 6.94 5.88 -16.37
C LEU A 341 7.26 5.50 -17.82
N GLY A 342 6.89 4.29 -18.25
CA GLY A 342 7.16 3.77 -19.59
C GLY A 342 6.52 2.40 -19.81
N PRO A 343 6.79 1.74 -20.97
CA PRO A 343 6.17 0.46 -21.32
C PRO A 343 6.43 -0.63 -20.28
N VAL A 344 5.41 -1.42 -19.97
CA VAL A 344 5.53 -2.55 -19.03
C VAL A 344 6.53 -3.58 -19.60
N GLN A 345 7.48 -4.04 -18.78
CA GLN A 345 8.58 -4.97 -19.15
C GLN A 345 8.59 -6.24 -18.29
N SER A 346 7.79 -6.24 -17.22
CA SER A 346 7.56 -7.36 -16.33
C SER A 346 6.14 -7.22 -15.80
N PRO A 347 5.36 -8.31 -15.65
CA PRO A 347 4.06 -8.25 -14.99
C PRO A 347 4.13 -7.61 -13.60
N VAL A 348 5.27 -7.73 -12.90
CA VAL A 348 5.49 -7.12 -11.58
C VAL A 348 5.34 -5.60 -11.61
N SER A 349 5.68 -4.93 -12.72
CA SER A 349 5.50 -3.48 -12.86
C SER A 349 4.03 -3.03 -12.79
N LEU A 350 3.07 -3.96 -12.86
CA LEU A 350 1.64 -3.65 -12.68
C LEU A 350 1.24 -3.50 -11.20
N ASN A 351 2.12 -3.82 -10.23
CA ASN A 351 1.84 -3.60 -8.82
C ASN A 351 1.52 -2.11 -8.52
N GLY A 352 2.11 -1.16 -9.24
CA GLY A 352 1.78 0.27 -9.13
C GLY A 352 0.33 0.63 -9.45
N ALA A 353 -0.40 -0.24 -10.16
CA ALA A 353 -1.83 -0.07 -10.45
C ALA A 353 -2.75 -0.42 -9.26
N ASN A 354 -2.19 -0.85 -8.12
CA ASN A 354 -2.93 -1.18 -6.91
C ASN A 354 -4.03 -2.25 -7.12
N LEU A 355 -3.66 -3.39 -7.74
CA LEU A 355 -4.63 -4.40 -8.19
C LEU A 355 -5.38 -5.13 -7.06
N ALA A 356 -4.88 -5.06 -5.83
CA ALA A 356 -5.53 -5.59 -4.63
C ALA A 356 -6.21 -4.48 -3.78
N ALA A 357 -6.58 -3.34 -4.40
CA ALA A 357 -7.35 -2.26 -3.76
C ALA A 357 -8.82 -2.61 -3.45
N GLY A 358 -9.27 -3.82 -3.81
CA GLY A 358 -10.64 -4.27 -3.66
C GLY A 358 -11.04 -4.55 -2.21
N PHE A 359 -12.26 -5.07 -2.05
CA PHE A 359 -12.90 -5.23 -0.74
C PHE A 359 -12.59 -6.56 -0.08
N HIS A 360 -12.18 -7.55 -0.88
CA HIS A 360 -11.82 -8.87 -0.38
C HIS A 360 -10.55 -8.76 0.44
N LEU A 361 -10.64 -9.15 1.70
CA LEU A 361 -9.46 -9.51 2.46
C LEU A 361 -8.88 -10.80 1.86
N PRO A 362 -7.59 -11.05 2.04
CA PRO A 362 -6.54 -10.14 2.47
C PRO A 362 -6.14 -9.05 1.47
N ARG A 363 -5.57 -7.95 1.97
CA ARG A 363 -5.18 -6.77 1.18
C ARG A 363 -3.68 -6.68 0.98
N PHE A 364 -3.20 -7.25 -0.10
CA PHE A 364 -1.79 -7.17 -0.45
C PHE A 364 -1.42 -5.83 -1.08
N THR A 365 -0.22 -5.32 -0.76
CA THR A 365 0.29 -4.07 -1.35
C THR A 365 0.89 -4.30 -2.75
N ALA A 366 1.77 -5.30 -2.88
CA ALA A 366 2.43 -5.67 -4.13
C ALA A 366 2.25 -7.18 -4.41
N PRO A 367 1.06 -7.62 -4.83
CA PRO A 367 0.74 -9.04 -4.94
C PRO A 367 1.42 -9.76 -6.11
N ILE A 368 1.71 -9.08 -7.23
CA ILE A 368 2.33 -9.73 -8.39
C ILE A 368 3.81 -9.98 -8.13
N GLY A 369 4.26 -11.20 -8.41
CA GLY A 369 5.63 -11.65 -8.21
C GLY A 369 5.91 -12.06 -6.77
N ASN A 370 5.19 -11.56 -5.77
CA ASN A 370 5.27 -12.05 -4.40
C ASN A 370 4.33 -13.25 -4.20
N SER A 371 4.56 -14.07 -3.17
CA SER A 371 3.68 -15.18 -2.83
C SER A 371 3.63 -15.46 -1.33
N PHE A 372 3.29 -14.43 -0.57
CA PHE A 372 3.11 -14.55 0.88
C PHE A 372 1.72 -15.14 1.18
N ALA A 373 1.65 -16.20 1.99
CA ALA A 373 0.38 -16.61 2.59
C ALA A 373 -0.13 -15.52 3.53
N HIS A 374 -1.43 -15.28 3.56
CA HIS A 374 -1.99 -14.33 4.52
C HIS A 374 -2.29 -15.01 5.86
N PRO A 375 -1.98 -14.37 7.01
CA PRO A 375 -2.16 -15.01 8.32
C PRO A 375 -3.62 -15.24 8.72
N ALA A 376 -4.58 -14.47 8.19
CA ALA A 376 -6.02 -14.69 8.39
C ALA A 376 -6.65 -15.74 7.46
N MET A 377 -5.85 -16.45 6.64
CA MET A 377 -6.32 -17.53 5.76
C MET A 377 -5.58 -18.84 6.07
N PRO A 378 -6.17 -20.03 5.82
CA PRO A 378 -5.43 -21.28 5.86
C PRO A 378 -4.39 -21.35 4.74
N SER A 379 -3.16 -21.77 5.03
CA SER A 379 -2.11 -21.98 4.00
C SER A 379 -2.47 -23.07 2.98
N SER A 380 -3.46 -23.91 3.29
CA SER A 380 -3.98 -24.95 2.39
C SER A 380 -5.09 -24.46 1.46
N ALA A 381 -5.40 -23.16 1.44
CA ALA A 381 -6.43 -22.58 0.59
C ALA A 381 -5.90 -21.38 -0.20
N VAL A 382 -6.51 -21.17 -1.38
CA VAL A 382 -6.35 -19.97 -2.21
C VAL A 382 -7.59 -19.07 -2.16
N ILE A 383 -8.75 -19.65 -1.85
CA ILE A 383 -10.00 -18.94 -1.53
C ILE A 383 -10.59 -19.63 -0.30
N ALA A 384 -11.04 -18.87 0.68
CA ALA A 384 -11.62 -19.39 1.92
C ALA A 384 -12.82 -18.54 2.36
N SER A 385 -13.78 -19.15 3.07
CA SER A 385 -14.83 -18.41 3.78
C SER A 385 -14.40 -18.21 5.23
N VAL A 386 -14.24 -16.95 5.64
CA VAL A 386 -13.81 -16.56 7.00
C VAL A 386 -14.81 -15.52 7.52
N HIS A 387 -15.45 -15.80 8.66
CA HIS A 387 -16.53 -14.97 9.22
C HIS A 387 -17.61 -14.58 8.17
N GLU A 388 -18.07 -15.58 7.40
CA GLU A 388 -19.09 -15.42 6.34
C GLU A 388 -18.67 -14.51 5.17
N MET A 389 -17.38 -14.20 5.03
CA MET A 389 -16.83 -13.44 3.92
C MET A 389 -15.85 -14.26 3.10
N THR A 390 -15.83 -14.01 1.80
CA THR A 390 -14.85 -14.62 0.88
C THR A 390 -13.51 -13.92 0.99
N TYR A 391 -12.50 -14.68 1.40
CA TYR A 391 -11.10 -14.28 1.38
C TYR A 391 -10.38 -14.89 0.18
N ALA A 392 -9.49 -14.13 -0.47
CA ALA A 392 -8.77 -14.55 -1.66
C ALA A 392 -7.26 -14.27 -1.57
N ASP A 393 -6.43 -15.28 -1.83
CA ASP A 393 -4.98 -15.13 -1.93
C ASP A 393 -4.64 -14.43 -3.25
N HIS A 394 -4.67 -13.09 -3.23
CA HIS A 394 -4.42 -12.28 -4.43
C HIS A 394 -3.04 -12.52 -5.03
N CYS A 395 -2.02 -12.80 -4.21
CA CYS A 395 -0.68 -13.13 -4.71
C CYS A 395 -0.76 -14.38 -5.59
N TYR A 396 -1.31 -15.48 -5.05
CA TYR A 396 -1.40 -16.75 -5.75
C TYR A 396 -2.21 -16.63 -7.05
N LEU A 397 -3.39 -15.99 -6.96
CA LEU A 397 -4.33 -15.85 -8.07
C LEU A 397 -3.78 -14.98 -9.20
N LEU A 398 -3.21 -13.81 -8.87
CA LEU A 398 -2.65 -12.92 -9.89
C LEU A 398 -1.42 -13.53 -10.56
N ASN A 399 -0.55 -14.22 -9.81
CA ASN A 399 0.60 -14.89 -10.40
C ASN A 399 0.21 -16.03 -11.35
N SER A 400 -0.85 -16.79 -11.00
CA SER A 400 -1.38 -17.87 -11.84
C SER A 400 -1.90 -17.37 -13.18
N VAL A 401 -2.46 -16.15 -13.21
CA VAL A 401 -2.92 -15.51 -14.44
C VAL A 401 -1.73 -14.92 -15.21
N PHE A 402 -0.94 -14.07 -14.56
CA PHE A 402 0.06 -13.24 -15.26
C PHE A 402 1.26 -14.04 -15.75
N PHE A 403 1.83 -14.94 -14.95
CA PHE A 403 3.11 -15.57 -15.30
C PHE A 403 2.98 -16.72 -16.31
N ASP A 404 1.80 -17.33 -16.44
CA ASP A 404 1.59 -18.46 -17.37
C ASP A 404 0.81 -18.06 -18.63
N SER A 405 0.09 -16.94 -18.62
CA SER A 405 -0.76 -16.52 -19.76
C SER A 405 -0.26 -15.27 -20.47
N PHE A 406 0.60 -14.46 -19.83
CA PHE A 406 1.03 -13.18 -20.38
C PHE A 406 2.56 -13.03 -20.33
N TYR A 407 3.07 -12.20 -21.24
CA TYR A 407 4.42 -11.67 -21.18
C TYR A 407 4.38 -10.20 -21.62
N CYS A 408 5.46 -9.46 -21.38
CA CYS A 408 5.52 -8.05 -21.72
C CYS A 408 6.25 -7.85 -23.05
N SER A 409 5.51 -7.74 -24.15
CA SER A 409 6.06 -7.58 -25.51
C SER A 409 6.83 -6.27 -25.76
N GLY A 410 6.68 -5.28 -24.86
CA GLY A 410 7.24 -3.94 -25.03
C GLY A 410 6.56 -3.09 -26.12
N MET A 411 5.55 -3.63 -26.81
CA MET A 411 4.80 -2.96 -27.89
C MET A 411 3.74 -2.02 -27.30
N GLN A 412 4.13 -0.78 -27.06
CA GLN A 412 3.24 0.25 -26.53
C GLN A 412 3.68 1.65 -26.98
N THR A 413 2.72 2.56 -27.17
CA THR A 413 3.02 3.99 -27.34
C THR A 413 3.78 4.54 -26.13
N ARG A 414 4.93 5.14 -26.38
CA ARG A 414 5.82 5.71 -25.37
C ARG A 414 5.39 7.15 -25.08
N GLY A 415 4.39 7.29 -24.21
CA GLY A 415 3.89 8.59 -23.72
C GLY A 415 4.27 8.89 -22.26
N GLY A 416 4.11 10.15 -21.84
CA GLY A 416 4.36 10.59 -20.46
C GLY A 416 5.62 11.45 -20.29
N SER A 417 5.88 11.89 -19.05
CA SER A 417 6.96 12.85 -18.74
C SER A 417 8.38 12.33 -18.97
N PHE A 418 8.55 11.01 -19.13
CA PHE A 418 9.85 10.35 -19.30
C PHE A 418 9.95 9.53 -20.60
N ALA A 419 9.03 9.73 -21.54
CA ALA A 419 8.98 9.00 -22.80
C ALA A 419 9.38 9.87 -24.01
N ASP A 420 9.75 9.23 -25.12
CA ASP A 420 10.21 9.90 -26.35
C ASP A 420 9.06 10.23 -27.33
N GLY A 421 7.81 9.98 -26.96
CA GLY A 421 6.62 10.27 -27.76
C GLY A 421 6.36 9.29 -28.90
N ARG A 422 7.20 8.26 -29.07
CA ARG A 422 7.10 7.29 -30.18
C ARG A 422 5.78 6.52 -30.12
N LYS A 423 5.08 6.46 -31.25
CA LYS A 423 3.83 5.68 -31.36
C LYS A 423 4.14 4.19 -31.44
N MET A 424 3.18 3.37 -31.03
CA MET A 424 3.28 1.91 -31.15
C MET A 424 3.55 1.46 -32.59
N THR A 425 2.93 2.10 -33.59
CA THR A 425 3.14 1.78 -35.02
C THR A 425 4.59 2.00 -35.45
N GLU A 426 5.14 3.18 -35.15
CA GLU A 426 6.53 3.55 -35.44
C GLU A 426 7.52 2.63 -34.71
N LEU A 427 7.18 2.23 -33.48
CA LEU A 427 7.99 1.28 -32.71
C LEU A 427 7.99 -0.12 -33.34
N ALA A 428 6.82 -0.60 -33.78
CA ALA A 428 6.69 -1.90 -34.41
C ALA A 428 7.42 -1.95 -35.76
N GLU A 429 7.22 -0.95 -36.62
CA GLU A 429 7.92 -0.83 -37.91
C GLU A 429 9.44 -0.89 -37.73
N GLY A 430 10.00 -0.05 -36.84
CA GLY A 430 11.44 -0.03 -36.59
C GLY A 430 11.98 -1.32 -35.96
N PHE A 431 11.21 -1.98 -35.09
CA PHE A 431 11.62 -3.25 -34.48
C PHE A 431 11.70 -4.38 -35.51
N PHE A 432 10.68 -4.52 -36.37
CA PHE A 432 10.63 -5.57 -37.37
C PHE A 432 11.53 -5.31 -38.59
N SER A 433 11.82 -4.06 -38.92
CA SER A 433 12.81 -3.73 -39.95
C SER A 433 14.26 -3.95 -39.49
N GLY A 434 14.48 -4.05 -38.16
CA GLY A 434 15.81 -4.14 -37.56
C GLY A 434 16.48 -2.79 -37.32
N ASP A 435 15.78 -1.67 -37.54
CA ASP A 435 16.29 -0.31 -37.34
C ASP A 435 16.10 0.20 -35.90
N GLY A 436 15.38 -0.54 -35.06
CA GLY A 436 15.04 -0.17 -33.70
C GLY A 436 15.04 -1.34 -32.72
N PHE A 437 15.13 -1.02 -31.43
CA PHE A 437 15.08 -1.99 -30.34
C PHE A 437 13.91 -1.69 -29.42
N LEU A 438 13.36 -2.76 -28.82
CA LEU A 438 12.40 -2.64 -27.74
C LEU A 438 13.11 -2.29 -26.42
N PRO A 439 12.37 -1.81 -25.41
CA PRO A 439 12.94 -1.55 -24.09
C PRO A 439 13.65 -2.76 -23.46
N ASP A 440 13.17 -3.97 -23.73
CA ASP A 440 13.91 -5.21 -23.45
C ASP A 440 14.68 -5.64 -24.70
N PRO A 441 16.01 -5.43 -24.75
CA PRO A 441 16.81 -5.73 -25.95
C PRO A 441 16.99 -7.23 -26.20
N ARG A 442 16.53 -8.10 -25.28
CA ARG A 442 16.53 -9.55 -25.49
C ARG A 442 15.39 -10.00 -26.40
N LEU A 443 14.34 -9.19 -26.55
CA LEU A 443 13.29 -9.46 -27.52
C LEU A 443 13.84 -9.17 -28.92
N VAL A 444 13.78 -10.18 -29.79
CA VAL A 444 14.25 -10.10 -31.19
C VAL A 444 13.10 -10.44 -32.14
N PRO A 445 13.05 -9.82 -33.33
CA PRO A 445 11.99 -10.09 -34.29
C PRO A 445 12.07 -11.54 -34.79
N HIS A 446 10.90 -12.15 -34.97
CA HIS A 446 10.72 -13.45 -35.64
C HIS A 446 9.57 -13.35 -36.64
N PHE A 447 9.65 -14.12 -37.71
CA PHE A 447 8.73 -14.05 -38.83
C PHE A 447 8.03 -15.40 -39.00
N ALA A 448 7.09 -15.69 -38.11
CA ALA A 448 6.32 -16.92 -38.18
C ALA A 448 5.52 -16.99 -39.50
N ASP A 449 5.31 -18.22 -39.97
CA ASP A 449 4.52 -18.55 -41.17
C ASP A 449 4.96 -17.82 -42.46
N GLY A 450 6.21 -17.36 -42.50
CA GLY A 450 6.79 -16.66 -43.66
C GLY A 450 6.35 -15.20 -43.80
N ALA A 451 5.81 -14.59 -42.74
CA ALA A 451 5.39 -13.20 -42.75
C ALA A 451 6.54 -12.23 -43.08
N THR A 452 6.20 -11.13 -43.73
CA THR A 452 7.12 -10.02 -43.98
C THR A 452 7.22 -9.08 -42.76
N PRO A 453 8.27 -8.25 -42.66
CA PRO A 453 8.36 -7.22 -41.61
C PRO A 453 7.14 -6.30 -41.53
N ASP A 454 6.60 -5.88 -42.68
CA ASP A 454 5.44 -4.98 -42.75
C ASP A 454 4.15 -5.66 -42.24
N GLU A 455 3.98 -6.94 -42.55
CA GLU A 455 2.85 -7.74 -42.04
C GLU A 455 2.95 -7.93 -40.52
N ALA A 456 4.14 -8.25 -39.99
CA ALA A 456 4.37 -8.38 -38.56
C ALA A 456 4.11 -7.06 -37.81
N ALA A 457 4.56 -5.93 -38.36
CA ALA A 457 4.30 -4.61 -37.81
C ALA A 457 2.80 -4.26 -37.82
N THR A 458 2.09 -4.62 -38.90
CA THR A 458 0.64 -4.42 -39.00
C THR A 458 -0.12 -5.25 -37.96
N VAL A 459 0.26 -6.51 -37.76
CA VAL A 459 -0.35 -7.37 -36.73
C VAL A 459 -0.10 -6.81 -35.34
N ALA A 460 1.15 -6.40 -35.04
CA ALA A 460 1.52 -5.81 -33.75
C ALA A 460 0.70 -4.56 -33.42
N ALA A 461 0.37 -3.76 -34.44
CA ALA A 461 -0.38 -2.52 -34.29
C ALA A 461 -1.92 -2.69 -34.31
N SER A 462 -2.42 -3.90 -34.57
CA SER A 462 -3.85 -4.19 -34.64
C SER A 462 -4.51 -4.30 -33.26
N ASP A 463 -5.85 -4.26 -33.22
CA ASP A 463 -6.63 -4.46 -31.99
C ASP A 463 -6.42 -5.85 -31.37
N GLN A 464 -6.07 -6.86 -32.19
CA GLN A 464 -5.73 -8.22 -31.76
C GLN A 464 -4.21 -8.42 -31.62
N GLY A 465 -3.41 -7.35 -31.65
CA GLY A 465 -1.96 -7.42 -31.54
C GLY A 465 -1.52 -8.10 -30.24
N PHE A 466 -2.21 -7.85 -29.13
CA PHE A 466 -1.90 -8.47 -27.84
C PHE A 466 -2.08 -10.00 -27.81
N GLU A 467 -2.92 -10.57 -28.68
CA GLU A 467 -3.14 -12.02 -28.80
C GLU A 467 -2.09 -12.66 -29.72
N ASN A 468 -1.68 -11.94 -30.77
CA ASN A 468 -0.91 -12.52 -31.88
C ASN A 468 0.60 -12.19 -31.85
N ILE A 469 1.02 -11.14 -31.15
CA ILE A 469 2.41 -10.65 -31.18
C ILE A 469 3.46 -11.69 -30.75
N ALA A 470 3.07 -12.65 -29.90
CA ALA A 470 3.93 -13.75 -29.47
C ALA A 470 4.46 -14.61 -30.63
N ALA A 471 3.73 -14.69 -31.75
CA ALA A 471 4.20 -15.41 -32.92
C ALA A 471 5.37 -14.72 -33.64
N TYR A 472 5.58 -13.42 -33.37
CA TYR A 472 6.56 -12.59 -34.07
C TYR A 472 7.73 -12.13 -33.19
N GLN A 473 7.85 -12.64 -31.97
CA GLN A 473 8.94 -12.31 -31.05
C GLN A 473 9.60 -13.56 -30.50
N LEU A 474 10.93 -13.54 -30.42
CA LEU A 474 11.71 -14.52 -29.67
C LEU A 474 12.49 -13.82 -28.56
N VAL A 475 12.85 -14.58 -27.52
CA VAL A 475 13.75 -14.10 -26.46
C VAL A 475 15.14 -14.66 -26.73
N ASN A 476 16.13 -13.78 -26.86
CA ASN A 476 17.52 -14.15 -26.97
C ASN A 476 18.10 -14.42 -25.57
N GLY A 477 18.60 -15.64 -25.35
CA GLY A 477 19.19 -16.07 -24.08
C GLY A 477 18.20 -16.13 -22.90
N PRO A 478 17.05 -16.82 -23.00
CA PRO A 478 16.19 -17.04 -21.85
C PRO A 478 16.92 -17.88 -20.78
N PHE A 479 16.62 -17.62 -19.51
CA PHE A 479 17.22 -18.31 -18.38
C PHE A 479 16.25 -19.32 -17.78
N ASN A 480 16.65 -20.60 -17.75
CA ASN A 480 15.82 -21.63 -17.15
C ASN A 480 15.91 -21.60 -15.62
N VAL A 481 14.80 -21.28 -14.95
CA VAL A 481 14.72 -21.18 -13.47
C VAL A 481 14.93 -22.53 -12.78
N ASN A 482 14.84 -23.64 -13.50
CA ASN A 482 15.19 -24.96 -12.97
C ASN A 482 16.72 -25.24 -12.95
N SER A 483 17.54 -24.26 -13.30
CA SER A 483 19.00 -24.38 -13.21
C SER A 483 19.44 -24.70 -11.78
N THR A 484 20.24 -25.76 -11.63
CA THR A 484 20.89 -26.14 -10.36
C THR A 484 22.33 -25.67 -10.27
N SER A 485 22.76 -24.79 -11.19
CA SER A 485 24.09 -24.17 -11.20
C SER A 485 24.08 -22.85 -10.43
N VAL A 486 24.86 -22.79 -9.35
CA VAL A 486 25.05 -21.57 -8.54
C VAL A 486 25.67 -20.46 -9.39
N ASP A 487 26.68 -20.78 -10.19
CA ASP A 487 27.34 -19.80 -11.06
C ASP A 487 26.38 -19.21 -12.10
N ALA A 488 25.45 -20.01 -12.62
CA ALA A 488 24.46 -19.53 -13.58
C ALA A 488 23.48 -18.53 -12.94
N TRP A 489 22.99 -18.83 -11.74
CA TRP A 489 22.14 -17.90 -10.97
C TRP A 489 22.90 -16.62 -10.59
N LYS A 490 24.13 -16.75 -10.10
CA LYS A 490 24.99 -15.62 -9.75
C LYS A 490 25.26 -14.72 -10.97
N ALA A 491 25.54 -15.31 -12.14
CA ALA A 491 25.77 -14.57 -13.36
C ALA A 491 24.54 -13.74 -13.77
N VAL A 492 23.35 -14.33 -13.76
CA VAL A 492 22.11 -13.62 -14.09
C VAL A 492 21.82 -12.50 -13.09
N LEU A 493 21.93 -12.76 -11.79
CA LEU A 493 21.66 -11.75 -10.76
C LEU A 493 22.68 -10.60 -10.79
N SER A 494 23.96 -10.91 -11.01
CA SER A 494 25.03 -9.88 -11.10
C SER A 494 25.00 -9.03 -12.37
N SER A 495 24.30 -9.48 -13.43
CA SER A 495 24.12 -8.68 -14.65
C SER A 495 23.31 -7.39 -14.40
N LEU A 496 22.71 -7.26 -13.22
CA LEU A 496 21.86 -6.16 -12.77
C LEU A 496 22.63 -5.16 -11.89
N ASN A 497 23.91 -4.90 -12.18
CA ASN A 497 24.79 -4.05 -11.35
C ASN A 497 24.40 -2.55 -11.32
N GLY A 498 23.40 -2.13 -12.10
CA GLY A 498 22.76 -0.81 -11.99
C GLY A 498 23.62 0.39 -12.42
N ARG A 499 24.75 0.16 -13.10
CA ARG A 499 25.66 1.24 -13.53
C ARG A 499 24.94 2.26 -14.43
N GLY A 500 24.93 3.53 -14.02
CA GLY A 500 24.32 4.62 -14.79
C GLY A 500 22.78 4.65 -14.77
N ALA A 501 22.15 3.88 -13.87
CA ALA A 501 20.70 3.93 -13.67
C ALA A 501 20.24 5.33 -13.25
N ALA A 502 19.04 5.73 -13.67
CA ALA A 502 18.43 6.97 -13.24
C ALA A 502 17.75 6.80 -11.88
N VAL A 503 17.84 7.82 -11.03
CA VAL A 503 17.18 7.88 -9.72
C VAL A 503 16.53 9.24 -9.49
N SER A 504 15.50 9.25 -8.65
CA SER A 504 14.88 10.49 -8.17
C SER A 504 15.55 10.95 -6.88
N ARG A 505 16.26 12.07 -6.91
CA ARG A 505 16.81 12.71 -5.72
C ARG A 505 15.75 13.56 -5.04
N ILE A 506 15.40 13.18 -3.81
CA ILE A 506 14.44 13.87 -2.95
C ILE A 506 15.21 14.80 -1.97
N PRO A 507 14.79 16.07 -1.81
CA PRO A 507 15.38 16.95 -0.80
C PRO A 507 14.95 16.55 0.62
N LEU A 508 15.90 16.04 1.41
CA LEU A 508 15.68 15.73 2.83
C LEU A 508 15.49 17.00 3.67
N GLU A 509 16.28 18.05 3.42
CA GLU A 509 16.17 19.34 4.09
C GLU A 509 15.63 20.41 3.12
N GLY A 510 14.49 21.03 3.47
CA GLY A 510 14.02 22.30 2.91
C GLY A 510 14.12 22.47 1.40
N GLY A 511 13.25 21.79 0.63
CA GLY A 511 13.11 21.98 -0.81
C GLY A 511 11.86 21.29 -1.36
N LEU A 512 11.29 21.81 -2.45
CA LEU A 512 10.07 21.29 -3.09
C LEU A 512 10.33 20.62 -4.45
N ALA A 513 11.59 20.52 -4.88
CA ALA A 513 11.93 20.07 -6.23
C ALA A 513 12.72 18.75 -6.21
N GLU A 514 12.16 17.73 -6.86
CA GLU A 514 12.90 16.52 -7.23
C GLU A 514 13.93 16.83 -8.32
N LYS A 515 14.99 16.01 -8.39
CA LYS A 515 15.92 16.02 -9.51
C LYS A 515 16.19 14.60 -9.96
N ILE A 516 16.22 14.37 -11.27
CA ILE A 516 16.76 13.13 -11.81
C ILE A 516 18.28 13.22 -11.82
N GLN A 517 18.92 12.19 -11.28
CA GLN A 517 20.37 12.04 -11.27
C GLN A 517 20.75 10.66 -11.76
N GLN A 518 21.99 10.55 -12.24
CA GLN A 518 22.60 9.24 -12.43
C GLN A 518 23.05 8.74 -11.07
N LEU A 519 22.76 7.47 -10.83
CA LEU A 519 23.16 6.77 -9.64
C LEU A 519 24.66 6.48 -9.68
N ASP A 520 25.33 6.65 -8.54
CA ASP A 520 26.71 6.22 -8.39
C ASP A 520 26.83 4.69 -8.50
N GLU A 521 28.03 4.24 -8.88
CA GLU A 521 28.35 2.81 -8.97
C GLU A 521 28.11 2.14 -7.60
N ALA A 522 27.59 0.91 -7.61
CA ALA A 522 27.45 0.14 -6.38
C ALA A 522 28.83 -0.02 -5.72
N ALA A 523 28.89 0.00 -4.39
CA ALA A 523 30.16 0.00 -3.64
C ALA A 523 31.06 -1.25 -3.89
N ASP A 524 30.51 -2.32 -4.47
CA ASP A 524 31.25 -3.48 -4.98
C ASP A 524 31.06 -3.59 -6.50
N ASP A 525 32.16 -3.50 -7.26
CA ASP A 525 32.20 -3.61 -8.73
C ASP A 525 31.52 -4.89 -9.28
N LYS A 526 31.27 -5.90 -8.45
CA LYS A 526 30.52 -7.13 -8.82
C LYS A 526 29.30 -7.41 -7.93
N GLY A 527 28.73 -6.37 -7.32
CA GLY A 527 27.42 -6.42 -6.67
C GLY A 527 26.25 -6.33 -7.66
N ALA A 528 25.04 -6.25 -7.13
CA ALA A 528 23.82 -5.99 -7.91
C ALA A 528 22.88 -5.06 -7.15
N ARG A 529 22.09 -4.29 -7.89
CA ARG A 529 21.09 -3.37 -7.33
C ARG A 529 19.71 -3.77 -7.79
N PHE A 530 18.81 -3.97 -6.84
CA PHE A 530 17.42 -4.30 -7.07
C PHE A 530 16.54 -3.13 -6.65
N SER A 531 15.47 -2.89 -7.40
CA SER A 531 14.50 -1.85 -7.06
C SER A 531 13.10 -2.35 -7.35
N ARG A 532 12.19 -2.04 -6.43
CA ARG A 532 10.77 -2.32 -6.66
C ARG A 532 10.16 -1.40 -7.71
N PHE A 533 10.59 -0.15 -7.70
CA PHE A 533 10.06 0.89 -8.59
C PHE A 533 11.00 1.10 -9.77
N ARG A 534 10.41 1.52 -10.90
CA ARG A 534 11.18 1.77 -12.13
C ARG A 534 12.16 2.93 -12.00
N LEU A 535 11.79 3.94 -11.22
CA LEU A 535 12.64 5.05 -10.86
C LEU A 535 12.78 5.05 -9.34
N PRO A 536 13.81 4.38 -8.78
CA PRO A 536 14.03 4.40 -7.35
C PRO A 536 14.37 5.81 -6.88
N ASN A 537 13.99 6.10 -5.63
CA ASN A 537 14.48 7.30 -4.96
C ASN A 537 15.96 7.12 -4.64
N PHE A 538 16.79 8.14 -4.88
CA PHE A 538 18.21 8.15 -4.54
C PHE A 538 18.38 8.09 -3.03
N GLN A 539 19.11 7.10 -2.54
CA GLN A 539 19.52 7.00 -1.14
C GLN A 539 20.69 7.99 -0.93
N PRO A 540 20.51 9.08 -0.16
CA PRO A 540 21.63 9.98 0.11
C PRO A 540 22.68 9.29 0.97
N ASP A 541 23.96 9.62 0.75
CA ASP A 541 25.06 9.32 1.68
C ASP A 541 24.78 10.04 3.01
N SER A 542 23.97 9.42 3.86
CA SER A 542 23.59 9.99 5.14
C SER A 542 23.31 8.86 6.11
N ASN A 543 23.66 9.08 7.38
CA ASN A 543 23.18 8.25 8.49
C ASN A 543 21.69 8.52 8.78
N ASP A 544 20.93 9.10 7.84
CA ASP A 544 19.51 9.38 7.99
C ASP A 544 18.73 8.07 7.88
N PRO A 545 17.99 7.67 8.92
CA PRO A 545 17.16 6.48 8.85
C PRO A 545 16.05 6.54 7.79
N ASP A 546 15.65 7.72 7.31
CA ASP A 546 14.73 7.88 6.18
C ASP A 546 15.36 7.34 4.88
N ALA A 547 16.70 7.35 4.75
CA ALA A 547 17.44 6.88 3.58
C ALA A 547 17.18 5.39 3.29
N LEU A 548 16.91 4.58 4.31
CA LEU A 548 16.62 3.14 4.18
C LEU A 548 15.23 2.85 3.61
N TRP A 549 14.35 3.86 3.57
CA TRP A 549 13.01 3.80 2.97
C TRP A 549 12.97 4.23 1.51
N HIS A 550 14.15 4.46 0.93
CA HIS A 550 14.32 4.60 -0.50
C HIS A 550 14.25 3.22 -1.18
N ALA A 551 13.90 3.22 -2.45
CA ALA A 551 13.32 2.04 -3.09
C ALA A 551 14.32 1.06 -3.73
N SER A 552 15.61 1.23 -3.47
CA SER A 552 16.68 0.40 -4.02
C SER A 552 17.44 -0.35 -2.94
N ARG A 553 17.82 -1.59 -3.23
CA ARG A 553 18.62 -2.46 -2.38
C ARG A 553 19.88 -2.93 -3.11
N ASP A 554 21.03 -2.71 -2.51
CA ASP A 554 22.32 -3.19 -3.00
C ASP A 554 22.72 -4.49 -2.32
N LEU A 555 23.19 -5.45 -3.12
CA LEU A 555 23.79 -6.70 -2.66
C LEU A 555 25.26 -6.73 -3.04
N THR A 556 26.09 -7.09 -2.07
CA THR A 556 27.51 -7.41 -2.28
C THR A 556 27.66 -8.71 -3.07
N ARG A 557 28.86 -8.96 -3.61
CA ARG A 557 29.17 -10.23 -4.28
C ARG A 557 28.94 -11.46 -3.39
N GLN A 558 29.23 -11.35 -2.09
CA GLN A 558 29.07 -12.45 -1.14
C GLN A 558 27.60 -12.73 -0.86
N GLU A 559 26.77 -11.70 -0.74
CA GLU A 559 25.32 -11.84 -0.62
C GLU A 559 24.72 -12.47 -1.87
N LEU A 560 25.15 -12.07 -3.06
CA LEU A 560 24.72 -12.69 -4.31
C LEU A 560 25.07 -14.18 -4.40
N GLU A 561 26.25 -14.56 -3.92
CA GLU A 561 26.68 -15.96 -3.87
C GLU A 561 25.82 -16.79 -2.92
N ARG A 562 25.59 -16.31 -1.69
CA ARG A 562 24.68 -16.96 -0.73
C ARG A 562 23.26 -17.06 -1.27
N LEU A 563 22.75 -16.00 -1.89
CA LEU A 563 21.42 -15.99 -2.51
C LEU A 563 21.34 -17.04 -3.63
N ALA A 564 22.33 -17.12 -4.52
CA ALA A 564 22.36 -18.11 -5.59
C ALA A 564 22.41 -19.55 -5.05
N GLU A 565 23.18 -19.81 -4.00
CA GLU A 565 23.22 -21.11 -3.32
C GLU A 565 21.85 -21.50 -2.74
N GLU A 566 21.18 -20.58 -2.05
CA GLU A 566 19.85 -20.81 -1.48
C GLU A 566 18.77 -20.97 -2.55
N ILE A 567 18.85 -20.24 -3.67
CA ILE A 567 17.94 -20.43 -4.80
C ILE A 567 18.09 -21.86 -5.35
N VAL A 568 19.32 -22.34 -5.54
CA VAL A 568 19.56 -23.72 -6.02
C VAL A 568 19.00 -24.76 -5.03
N LYS A 569 19.09 -24.51 -3.71
CA LYS A 569 18.46 -25.39 -2.71
C LYS A 569 16.94 -25.41 -2.87
N GLN A 570 16.30 -24.26 -3.01
CA GLN A 570 14.84 -24.16 -3.21
C GLN A 570 14.40 -24.80 -4.53
N VAL A 571 15.18 -24.66 -5.62
CA VAL A 571 14.93 -25.35 -6.90
C VAL A 571 15.01 -26.86 -6.73
N ARG A 572 16.00 -27.39 -5.99
CA ARG A 572 16.14 -28.83 -5.74
C ARG A 572 15.04 -29.39 -4.84
N GLU A 573 14.57 -28.60 -3.89
CA GLU A 573 13.54 -29.00 -2.93
C GLU A 573 12.13 -28.99 -3.53
N ARG A 574 11.83 -27.98 -4.36
CA ARG A 574 10.47 -27.73 -4.87
C ARG A 574 10.28 -28.10 -6.33
N GLY A 575 11.36 -28.09 -7.10
CA GLY A 575 11.32 -28.30 -8.54
C GLY A 575 11.51 -29.75 -8.98
N PRO A 576 11.62 -30.01 -10.29
CA PRO A 576 11.55 -28.98 -11.34
C PRO A 576 10.14 -28.39 -11.46
N PHE A 577 10.07 -27.07 -11.58
CA PHE A 577 8.82 -26.33 -11.79
C PHE A 577 8.34 -26.53 -13.24
N LEU A 578 7.04 -26.78 -13.41
CA LEU A 578 6.40 -27.07 -14.71
C LEU A 578 5.78 -25.83 -15.37
N SER A 579 5.55 -24.77 -14.59
CA SER A 579 5.05 -23.47 -15.03
C SER A 579 5.72 -22.31 -14.27
N MET A 580 5.69 -21.10 -14.83
CA MET A 580 6.25 -19.94 -14.15
C MET A 580 5.44 -19.59 -12.90
N SER A 581 4.11 -19.77 -12.93
CA SER A 581 3.30 -19.58 -11.73
C SER A 581 3.64 -20.55 -10.59
N GLU A 582 4.01 -21.80 -10.88
CA GLU A 582 4.47 -22.77 -9.87
C GLU A 582 5.81 -22.36 -9.24
N PHE A 583 6.73 -21.81 -10.05
CA PHE A 583 8.01 -21.27 -9.54
C PHE A 583 7.80 -20.06 -8.63
N VAL A 584 6.91 -19.15 -9.03
CA VAL A 584 6.64 -17.92 -8.28
C VAL A 584 5.81 -18.20 -7.03
N ASN A 585 4.82 -19.10 -7.10
CA ASN A 585 3.88 -19.29 -6.01
C ASN A 585 4.40 -20.20 -4.87
N ARG A 586 3.95 -19.91 -3.65
CA ARG A 586 4.00 -20.84 -2.52
C ARG A 586 3.22 -22.11 -2.84
N GLN A 587 3.59 -23.23 -2.25
CA GLN A 587 2.80 -24.46 -2.32
C GLN A 587 1.52 -24.35 -1.49
N ILE A 588 0.52 -25.16 -1.82
CA ILE A 588 -0.74 -25.23 -1.07
C ILE A 588 -0.74 -26.49 -0.20
N GLY A 589 -0.88 -26.30 1.12
CA GLY A 589 -0.88 -27.42 2.07
C GLY A 589 -0.78 -26.97 3.53
N PRO A 590 -0.51 -27.92 4.45
CA PRO A 590 -0.26 -27.60 5.87
C PRO A 590 0.84 -26.55 6.03
N SER A 591 0.76 -25.76 7.11
CA SER A 591 1.68 -24.64 7.33
C SER A 591 3.13 -25.12 7.44
N SER A 592 3.99 -24.60 6.56
CA SER A 592 5.43 -24.86 6.45
C SER A 592 6.08 -23.68 5.74
N GLN A 593 7.42 -23.62 5.64
CA GLN A 593 8.07 -22.55 4.84
C GLN A 593 7.58 -22.56 3.38
N ASN A 594 7.38 -23.77 2.82
CA ASN A 594 6.98 -23.93 1.43
C ASN A 594 5.56 -23.47 1.15
N THR A 595 4.72 -23.40 2.18
CA THR A 595 3.32 -23.00 2.07
C THR A 595 3.04 -21.59 2.58
N VAL A 596 4.03 -20.89 3.15
CA VAL A 596 3.89 -19.48 3.56
C VAL A 596 4.57 -18.48 2.63
N VAL A 597 5.57 -18.92 1.84
CA VAL A 597 6.29 -18.06 0.88
C VAL A 597 6.69 -18.82 -0.40
N GLY A 598 6.88 -18.08 -1.49
CA GLY A 598 7.43 -18.55 -2.76
C GLY A 598 8.91 -18.96 -2.70
N ALA A 599 9.40 -19.61 -3.75
CA ALA A 599 10.75 -20.21 -3.77
C ALA A 599 11.88 -19.18 -3.61
N LEU A 600 11.79 -18.04 -4.30
CA LEU A 600 12.82 -17.00 -4.23
C LEU A 600 12.76 -16.25 -2.88
N GLN A 601 11.56 -16.01 -2.33
CA GLN A 601 11.45 -15.39 -1.01
C GLN A 601 12.04 -16.30 0.07
N ALA A 602 11.78 -17.61 0.04
CA ALA A 602 12.41 -18.55 0.95
C ALA A 602 13.94 -18.54 0.84
N ALA A 603 14.48 -18.40 -0.38
CA ALA A 603 15.92 -18.27 -0.58
C ALA A 603 16.49 -16.97 0.00
N ILE A 604 15.80 -15.84 -0.18
CA ILE A 604 16.17 -14.54 0.41
C ILE A 604 16.23 -14.66 1.94
N ASP A 605 15.19 -15.24 2.54
CA ASP A 605 15.07 -15.40 3.99
C ASP A 605 16.18 -16.30 4.54
N ASN A 606 16.42 -17.47 3.91
CA ASN A 606 17.46 -18.42 4.33
C ASN A 606 18.88 -17.89 4.14
N ALA A 607 19.10 -17.04 3.13
CA ALA A 607 20.40 -16.42 2.88
C ALA A 607 20.72 -15.26 3.84
N GLY A 608 19.75 -14.83 4.65
CA GLY A 608 19.89 -13.75 5.62
C GLY A 608 20.09 -12.38 4.99
N ILE A 609 19.62 -12.17 3.75
CA ILE A 609 19.88 -10.95 2.96
C ILE A 609 19.32 -9.69 3.63
N ASN A 610 18.15 -9.81 4.27
CA ASN A 610 17.46 -8.69 4.90
C ASN A 610 17.81 -8.52 6.40
N ALA A 611 18.72 -9.34 6.95
CA ALA A 611 18.99 -9.37 8.39
C ALA A 611 19.84 -8.18 8.91
N CYS A 612 20.49 -7.43 8.01
CA CYS A 612 21.42 -6.35 8.38
C CYS A 612 20.78 -4.95 8.44
N GLU A 613 19.50 -4.81 8.12
CA GLU A 613 18.86 -3.50 7.95
C GLU A 613 17.91 -3.17 9.11
N ASP A 614 18.22 -2.11 9.86
CA ASP A 614 17.27 -1.52 10.79
C ASP A 614 16.35 -0.55 10.04
N LEU A 615 15.28 -1.10 9.47
CA LEU A 615 14.26 -0.32 8.78
C LEU A 615 13.28 0.37 9.74
N GLY A 616 13.54 0.41 11.04
CA GLY A 616 12.61 0.98 12.02
C GLY A 616 11.38 0.12 12.17
N GLY A 617 11.54 -1.13 12.61
CA GLY A 617 10.46 -2.06 12.94
C GLY A 617 10.90 -3.05 14.01
N TYR A 618 10.20 -4.18 14.13
CA TYR A 618 10.56 -5.23 15.08
C TYR A 618 10.30 -6.62 14.51
N ASP A 619 10.91 -7.64 15.12
CA ASP A 619 10.62 -9.03 14.79
C ASP A 619 9.40 -9.53 15.54
N ILE A 620 8.34 -9.83 14.81
CA ILE A 620 7.09 -10.38 15.35
C ILE A 620 7.35 -11.82 15.82
N GLN A 621 7.25 -12.02 17.12
CA GLN A 621 7.50 -13.30 17.78
C GLN A 621 6.22 -14.15 17.86
N PRO A 622 6.33 -15.49 17.81
CA PRO A 622 5.18 -16.39 17.95
C PRO A 622 4.35 -16.15 19.22
N ALA A 623 4.96 -15.67 20.30
CA ALA A 623 4.28 -15.37 21.56
C ALA A 623 3.30 -14.19 21.48
N GLN A 624 3.41 -13.32 20.46
CA GLN A 624 2.53 -12.17 20.25
C GLN A 624 1.29 -12.50 19.42
N LEU A 625 1.24 -13.70 18.83
CA LEU A 625 0.20 -14.11 17.88
C LEU A 625 -1.08 -14.74 18.47
N PRO A 626 -1.06 -15.39 19.66
CA PRO A 626 -2.27 -15.91 20.27
C PRO A 626 -3.33 -14.83 20.49
N GLY A 627 -4.61 -15.16 20.27
CA GLY A 627 -5.74 -14.25 20.49
C GLY A 627 -6.04 -13.29 19.33
N LEU A 628 -5.29 -13.36 18.22
CA LEU A 628 -5.50 -12.54 17.02
C LEU A 628 -6.36 -13.20 15.93
N ASP A 629 -6.99 -14.35 16.24
CA ASP A 629 -7.83 -15.13 15.31
C ASP A 629 -7.17 -15.46 13.96
N LEU A 630 -5.86 -15.77 13.98
CA LEU A 630 -5.09 -16.12 12.78
C LEU A 630 -5.24 -17.60 12.44
N LEU A 631 -5.38 -17.91 11.15
CA LEU A 631 -5.46 -19.28 10.61
C LEU A 631 -4.09 -19.81 10.15
N THR A 632 -3.16 -18.92 9.79
CA THR A 632 -1.76 -19.23 9.50
C THR A 632 -0.83 -18.25 10.25
N PRO A 633 -0.69 -18.36 11.58
CA PRO A 633 0.12 -17.44 12.39
C PRO A 633 1.55 -17.27 11.86
N LYS A 634 2.17 -18.36 11.39
CA LYS A 634 3.53 -18.39 10.84
C LYS A 634 3.79 -17.39 9.71
N ALA A 635 2.76 -17.00 8.96
CA ALA A 635 2.91 -15.99 7.90
C ALA A 635 3.21 -14.58 8.45
N LEU A 636 2.78 -14.28 9.68
CA LEU A 636 2.98 -12.99 10.33
C LEU A 636 4.31 -12.89 11.09
N GLU A 637 4.98 -14.01 11.36
CA GLU A 637 6.26 -14.07 12.10
C GLU A 637 7.41 -13.40 11.33
N GLY A 638 8.40 -12.87 12.06
CA GLY A 638 9.59 -12.23 11.48
C GLY A 638 9.46 -10.72 11.32
N PRO A 639 10.26 -10.07 10.46
CA PRO A 639 10.37 -8.62 10.43
C PRO A 639 9.05 -7.95 10.06
N SER A 640 8.61 -7.00 10.88
CA SER A 640 7.40 -6.21 10.61
C SER A 640 7.57 -5.27 9.41
N ALA A 641 8.81 -4.87 9.10
CA ALA A 641 9.17 -4.08 7.92
C ALA A 641 9.20 -4.91 6.62
N GLN A 642 8.92 -6.21 6.66
CA GLN A 642 8.87 -7.05 5.44
C GLN A 642 8.02 -6.39 4.37
N GLY A 643 8.50 -6.42 3.12
CA GLY A 643 7.82 -5.79 1.99
C GLY A 643 8.01 -4.27 1.90
N ALA A 644 8.75 -3.62 2.80
CA ALA A 644 9.17 -2.23 2.60
C ALA A 644 10.06 -2.08 1.35
N PRO A 645 10.14 -0.89 0.72
CA PRO A 645 10.91 -0.68 -0.51
C PRO A 645 12.41 -0.99 -0.40
N GLY A 646 13.00 -0.80 0.78
CA GLY A 646 14.39 -1.17 1.07
C GLY A 646 14.61 -2.65 1.39
N VAL A 647 13.55 -3.43 1.59
CA VAL A 647 13.63 -4.90 1.82
C VAL A 647 13.58 -5.61 0.49
N LEU A 648 14.60 -6.44 0.22
CA LEU A 648 14.58 -7.29 -0.96
C LEU A 648 13.45 -8.31 -0.84
N SER A 649 12.58 -8.32 -1.83
CA SER A 649 11.50 -9.29 -1.95
C SER A 649 11.60 -10.08 -3.26
N GLN A 650 10.90 -11.21 -3.32
CA GLN A 650 10.82 -12.03 -4.52
C GLN A 650 10.35 -11.23 -5.75
N CYS A 651 9.40 -10.30 -5.60
CA CYS A 651 8.95 -9.51 -6.73
C CYS A 651 10.06 -8.62 -7.29
N ASP A 652 10.99 -8.14 -6.46
CA ASP A 652 12.08 -7.27 -6.90
C ASP A 652 13.06 -8.03 -7.80
N LEU A 653 13.36 -9.29 -7.46
CA LEU A 653 14.14 -10.19 -8.32
C LEU A 653 13.42 -10.46 -9.65
N LEU A 654 12.13 -10.80 -9.61
CA LEU A 654 11.34 -11.09 -10.81
C LEU A 654 11.13 -9.87 -11.71
N SER A 655 10.99 -8.68 -11.12
CA SER A 655 10.93 -7.42 -11.84
C SER A 655 12.19 -7.20 -12.65
N ALA A 656 13.36 -7.42 -12.03
CA ALA A 656 14.65 -7.24 -12.67
C ALA A 656 14.96 -8.32 -13.73
N LEU A 657 14.51 -9.56 -13.53
CA LEU A 657 14.64 -10.62 -14.54
C LEU A 657 13.81 -10.33 -15.80
N GLY A 658 12.66 -9.67 -15.67
CA GLY A 658 11.80 -9.29 -16.78
C GLY A 658 11.26 -10.51 -17.54
N ASN A 659 11.35 -10.51 -18.88
CA ASN A 659 10.91 -11.62 -19.74
C ASN A 659 11.93 -12.78 -19.85
N CYS A 660 13.08 -12.70 -19.20
CA CYS A 660 14.13 -13.73 -19.32
C CYS A 660 13.84 -15.07 -18.62
N PRO A 661 13.17 -15.14 -17.45
CA PRO A 661 13.02 -16.42 -16.75
C PRO A 661 12.00 -17.31 -17.45
N THR A 662 12.37 -18.57 -17.67
CA THR A 662 11.49 -19.60 -18.22
C THR A 662 11.60 -20.89 -17.41
N VAL A 663 10.55 -21.71 -17.38
CA VAL A 663 10.62 -23.07 -16.80
C VAL A 663 11.03 -24.13 -17.82
N ARG A 664 10.89 -23.81 -19.11
CA ARG A 664 11.19 -24.69 -20.24
C ARG A 664 12.27 -24.05 -21.10
N SER A 665 13.21 -24.86 -21.54
CA SER A 665 14.15 -24.47 -22.57
C SER A 665 13.51 -24.73 -23.93
N ASP A 666 13.68 -23.82 -24.89
CA ASP A 666 13.29 -24.06 -26.29
C ASP A 666 14.47 -24.49 -27.15
N THR A 667 15.68 -24.54 -26.60
CA THR A 667 16.88 -25.05 -27.28
C THR A 667 17.46 -26.23 -26.54
N PHE A 668 17.71 -27.32 -27.26
CA PHE A 668 18.13 -28.60 -26.71
C PHE A 668 19.37 -29.11 -27.41
N VAL A 669 20.28 -29.68 -26.61
CA VAL A 669 21.42 -30.46 -27.12
C VAL A 669 21.03 -31.93 -27.03
N VAL A 670 20.88 -32.58 -28.18
CA VAL A 670 20.56 -34.00 -28.31
C VAL A 670 21.82 -34.74 -28.71
N ARG A 671 22.30 -35.65 -27.85
CA ARG A 671 23.40 -36.56 -28.16
C ARG A 671 22.86 -37.94 -28.47
N SER A 672 23.32 -38.50 -29.58
CA SER A 672 22.88 -39.82 -30.06
C SER A 672 24.08 -40.72 -30.28
N TYR A 673 23.88 -42.02 -30.02
CA TYR A 673 24.83 -43.10 -30.27
C TYR A 673 24.22 -44.11 -31.23
N GLY A 674 25.01 -44.55 -32.21
CA GLY A 674 24.64 -45.61 -33.13
C GLY A 674 25.74 -46.67 -33.22
N GLU A 675 25.34 -47.94 -33.30
CA GLU A 675 26.24 -49.06 -33.57
C GLU A 675 25.76 -49.92 -34.73
N SER A 676 26.71 -50.46 -35.48
CA SER A 676 26.47 -51.42 -36.54
C SER A 676 26.96 -52.80 -36.10
N LEU A 677 26.13 -53.83 -36.26
CA LEU A 677 26.43 -55.22 -35.92
C LEU A 677 26.71 -56.05 -37.18
N ASP A 678 27.51 -57.10 -37.06
CA ASP A 678 27.59 -58.13 -38.08
C ASP A 678 26.53 -59.23 -37.91
N SER A 679 26.52 -60.20 -38.82
CA SER A 679 25.58 -61.32 -38.80
C SER A 679 25.69 -62.22 -37.56
N GLY A 680 26.76 -62.08 -36.77
CA GLY A 680 26.95 -62.76 -35.49
C GLY A 680 26.66 -61.88 -34.27
N GLY A 681 26.15 -60.66 -34.46
CA GLY A 681 25.86 -59.71 -33.38
C GLY A 681 27.09 -58.96 -32.84
N LYS A 682 28.25 -59.03 -33.52
CA LYS A 682 29.45 -58.30 -33.09
C LYS A 682 29.43 -56.87 -33.61
N ILE A 683 29.66 -55.90 -32.73
CA ILE A 683 29.78 -54.47 -33.10
C ILE A 683 30.97 -54.27 -34.05
N ARG A 684 30.70 -53.70 -35.22
CA ARG A 684 31.68 -53.35 -36.26
C ARG A 684 32.04 -51.87 -36.30
N ALA A 685 31.10 -51.00 -35.97
CA ALA A 685 31.29 -49.56 -35.99
C ALA A 685 30.44 -48.89 -34.92
N ARG A 686 30.93 -47.76 -34.42
CA ARG A 686 30.25 -46.88 -33.46
C ARG A 686 30.34 -45.45 -33.98
N ALA A 687 29.26 -44.70 -33.83
CA ALA A 687 29.24 -43.28 -34.13
C ALA A 687 28.45 -42.54 -33.05
N TRP A 688 28.90 -41.32 -32.75
CA TRP A 688 28.22 -40.41 -31.84
C TRP A 688 28.01 -39.09 -32.55
N CYS A 689 26.85 -38.48 -32.38
CA CYS A 689 26.58 -37.15 -32.89
C CYS A 689 25.88 -36.30 -31.83
N GLU A 690 26.06 -35.00 -31.99
CA GLU A 690 25.40 -33.96 -31.20
C GLU A 690 24.63 -33.06 -32.15
N ALA A 691 23.35 -32.89 -31.89
CA ALA A 691 22.46 -31.98 -32.60
C ALA A 691 21.96 -30.92 -31.63
N VAL A 692 22.05 -29.65 -32.01
CA VAL A 692 21.36 -28.55 -31.33
C VAL A 692 20.06 -28.30 -32.07
N VAL A 693 18.93 -28.46 -31.40
CA VAL A 693 17.60 -28.24 -31.96
C VAL A 693 16.88 -27.13 -31.21
N GLN A 694 16.16 -26.28 -31.93
CA GLN A 694 15.41 -25.16 -31.38
C GLN A 694 13.93 -25.27 -31.75
N ARG A 695 13.07 -25.22 -30.74
CA ARG A 695 11.61 -25.10 -30.92
C ARG A 695 11.28 -23.68 -31.37
N VAL A 696 10.39 -23.55 -32.35
CA VAL A 696 9.94 -22.26 -32.89
C VAL A 696 8.42 -22.11 -32.76
N PRO A 697 7.85 -20.89 -32.88
CA PRO A 697 6.42 -20.66 -32.82
C PRO A 697 5.60 -21.46 -33.84
N GLU A 698 6.12 -21.79 -35.01
CA GLU A 698 5.37 -22.49 -36.05
C GLU A 698 5.04 -23.95 -35.64
N TYR A 699 3.88 -24.45 -36.08
CA TYR A 699 3.52 -25.86 -35.92
C TYR A 699 4.28 -26.77 -36.90
N VAL A 700 4.31 -28.09 -36.64
CA VAL A 700 4.97 -29.06 -37.53
C VAL A 700 4.29 -29.12 -38.89
N ASP A 701 2.96 -29.12 -38.93
CA ASP A 701 2.16 -29.01 -40.14
C ASP A 701 1.70 -27.55 -40.32
N PRO A 702 2.08 -26.87 -41.42
CA PRO A 702 1.75 -25.47 -41.64
C PRO A 702 0.27 -25.21 -41.97
N VAL A 703 -0.59 -26.23 -41.98
CA VAL A 703 -2.05 -26.05 -42.08
C VAL A 703 -2.60 -25.22 -40.92
N ASP A 704 -2.06 -25.39 -39.71
CA ASP A 704 -2.40 -24.54 -38.57
C ASP A 704 -1.39 -23.39 -38.46
N ALA A 705 -1.88 -22.15 -38.41
CA ALA A 705 -1.05 -20.97 -38.19
C ALA A 705 -0.40 -21.00 -36.80
N ALA A 706 0.73 -20.30 -36.63
CA ALA A 706 1.42 -20.22 -35.35
C ALA A 706 0.52 -19.69 -34.20
N THR A 707 -0.47 -18.86 -34.53
CA THR A 707 -1.43 -18.28 -33.57
C THR A 707 -2.62 -19.18 -33.27
N THR A 708 -2.82 -20.29 -33.99
CA THR A 708 -3.95 -21.21 -33.74
C THR A 708 -3.87 -21.79 -32.31
N ALA A 709 -4.98 -21.70 -31.58
CA ALA A 709 -5.07 -22.17 -30.21
C ALA A 709 -4.96 -23.71 -30.14
N PRO A 710 -4.36 -24.29 -29.09
CA PRO A 710 -4.20 -25.74 -28.97
C PRO A 710 -5.49 -26.57 -29.11
N ALA A 711 -6.64 -26.00 -28.71
CA ALA A 711 -7.94 -26.67 -28.79
C ALA A 711 -8.50 -26.77 -30.23
N GLU A 712 -7.92 -26.03 -31.18
CA GLU A 712 -8.39 -25.91 -32.56
C GLU A 712 -7.46 -26.59 -33.56
N LEU A 713 -6.41 -27.28 -33.08
CA LEU A 713 -5.39 -27.89 -33.94
C LEU A 713 -5.91 -29.12 -34.68
N GLY A 714 -5.39 -29.30 -35.90
CA GLY A 714 -5.54 -30.55 -36.64
C GLY A 714 -4.88 -31.74 -35.94
N GLU A 715 -5.17 -32.96 -36.42
CA GLU A 715 -4.68 -34.21 -35.80
C GLU A 715 -3.15 -34.28 -35.72
N VAL A 716 -2.46 -33.86 -36.78
CA VAL A 716 -0.98 -33.88 -36.85
C VAL A 716 -0.38 -32.96 -35.78
N ASN A 717 -0.85 -31.71 -35.70
CA ASN A 717 -0.32 -30.74 -34.76
C ASN A 717 -0.76 -31.00 -33.32
N SER A 718 -1.95 -31.56 -33.11
CA SER A 718 -2.37 -32.07 -31.80
C SER A 718 -1.43 -33.16 -31.27
N ARG A 719 -0.83 -33.96 -32.16
CA ARG A 719 0.08 -35.06 -31.81
C ARG A 719 1.54 -34.61 -31.67
N PHE A 720 2.04 -33.79 -32.58
CA PHE A 720 3.48 -33.45 -32.66
C PHE A 720 3.81 -32.02 -32.20
N GLY A 721 2.83 -31.12 -32.15
CA GLY A 721 2.97 -29.78 -31.62
C GLY A 721 3.82 -28.86 -32.50
N ARG A 722 4.64 -28.03 -31.82
CA ARG A 722 5.48 -26.99 -32.44
C ARG A 722 6.70 -27.61 -33.15
N ARG A 723 7.13 -26.97 -34.24
CA ARG A 723 8.28 -27.38 -35.05
C ARG A 723 9.60 -27.19 -34.30
N PHE A 724 10.55 -28.09 -34.58
CA PHE A 724 11.94 -27.99 -34.14
C PHE A 724 12.87 -27.84 -35.35
N ASN A 725 13.70 -26.80 -35.32
CA ASN A 725 14.71 -26.54 -36.33
C ASN A 725 16.06 -27.11 -35.87
N LEU A 726 16.79 -27.76 -36.77
CA LEU A 726 18.18 -28.17 -36.52
C LEU A 726 19.09 -26.95 -36.68
N VAL A 727 19.63 -26.45 -35.58
CA VAL A 727 20.49 -25.25 -35.54
C VAL A 727 21.94 -25.61 -35.80
N ALA A 728 22.41 -26.71 -35.22
CA ALA A 728 23.77 -27.19 -35.42
C ALA A 728 23.81 -28.72 -35.34
N PHE A 729 24.75 -29.32 -36.08
CA PHE A 729 25.01 -30.75 -36.03
C PHE A 729 26.51 -31.00 -36.12
N ARG A 730 27.03 -31.89 -35.26
CA ARG A 730 28.42 -32.34 -35.34
C ARG A 730 28.55 -33.81 -34.95
N TRP A 731 29.56 -34.46 -35.52
CA TRP A 731 30.01 -35.78 -35.05
C TRP A 731 30.90 -35.60 -33.81
N LEU A 732 30.75 -36.50 -32.84
CA LEU A 732 31.54 -36.52 -31.61
C LEU A 732 32.59 -37.64 -31.67
N ASN A 733 33.76 -37.36 -31.13
CA ASN A 733 34.76 -38.40 -30.88
C ASN A 733 34.40 -39.21 -29.61
N PRO A 734 34.86 -40.47 -29.48
CA PRO A 734 34.58 -41.29 -28.30
C PRO A 734 35.00 -40.66 -26.96
N GLY A 735 35.99 -39.77 -26.95
CA GLY A 735 36.48 -39.09 -25.74
C GLY A 735 35.70 -37.83 -25.34
N GLU A 736 34.73 -37.38 -26.15
CA GLU A 736 33.88 -36.21 -25.86
C GLU A 736 32.55 -36.59 -25.20
N VAL A 737 32.28 -37.88 -25.08
CA VAL A 737 30.99 -38.45 -24.65
C VAL A 737 30.98 -38.68 -23.15
#